data_AF-A0A1X7S2F9-F1
#
_entry.id   AF-A0A1X7S2F9-F1
#
_cell.length_a   1.000
_cell.length_b   1.000
_cell.length_c   1.000
_cell.angle_alpha   90.00
_cell.angle_beta   90.00
_cell.angle_gamma   90.00
#
_symmetry.space_group_name_H-M   'P 1'
#
loop_
_entity.id
_entity.type
_entity.pdbx_description
1 polymer ?
#
loop_
_entity_poly.entity_id
_entity_poly.type
_entity_poly.pdbx_seq_one_letter_code
_entity_poly.pdbx_strand_id
1 'polypeptide(L)'
;MAPKRKAAPASGRSSKRVASGVSTPVSIISDDDYSGSDDFDEDDETASGTSGKKAPVARKLDNVVKRYQPSTYQKADGARANGDAASHLFRPTRDFFNESLKADHHLRPLWIDPQNGKVVLETFAPSFKQAQNFLINIAEPQSRTTNMHEYTISPHSLFAAVSVGLTEQDIIRDLELFSKTKVPQNIIDFVHEVTQSFGKVRLVLKHNKYFIESNDASVLQMLLRDPVISTCRVEETEELVTEKAAKMGGLIIPGTKDAAGVKEAQAQVEANQRRDEDNEDSDDEYGGREAEKTMTEFLREEEEDDELDQVHSFEIDGSKIQLVQEHCNVKLNLPLTEEYDFRADDINATLDIDLRPNVQIRYYQEHALSKMFGNGRARSGIIVLPCGAGKTLVGITAACTVKKSAIVLCTSAMSAVQWKEEFKKWSNINPEDIAIFTSGEKEKLNHKAGVIICTYSMVTQNTRRAHDSKQVMDFITSREWGLMVLDEVHVVPADMFRRVTERIKTHSKLGLTATLLREDDKIKDLNFLIGPKLYEANWLQLSEEGHIARVQCAEVWCPMTTEFYSEYLQAKTTNKRSLLSTMNPRKYQACQFLIDFHERRGDKVIVFSDNVYALEKYATGMTKPYIYGDTSQREREVVLQNFQQNDAVSTVFLSKIGDTSLDLPEATCLIQISSHYGSRRQEAQRLGRILRAKRRNDEGFNAFFYSLVSKDTNEMYYSSKRQAFLVDQGYAFKVITHLNGIDRMPNLAFNTQNERMTLLQDVLIQSDTTGGVEDIQDDLFSDKNQARQKKKGSGVRRQAGTLSSLAGGEDMAYMEYSKNNANKALAKPRNAFFKKEDRFKERRKKQQQGLLE
;
A
#
# COMPACT_ATOMS: atom_id res chain seq x y z
N MET A 1 9.85 -26.18 -84.05
CA MET A 1 10.17 -25.08 -85.00
C MET A 1 10.25 -23.77 -84.22
N ALA A 2 11.16 -22.91 -84.64
CA ALA A 2 11.75 -21.75 -83.96
C ALA A 2 10.77 -20.55 -83.76
N PRO A 3 11.16 -19.40 -83.15
CA PRO A 3 12.49 -19.05 -82.64
C PRO A 3 12.56 -18.30 -81.28
N LYS A 4 13.77 -18.38 -80.72
CA LYS A 4 14.44 -17.44 -79.81
C LYS A 4 14.50 -16.02 -80.43
N ARG A 5 14.50 -14.95 -79.60
CA ARG A 5 15.66 -14.04 -79.43
C ARG A 5 15.40 -12.79 -78.55
N LYS A 6 16.38 -12.58 -77.65
CA LYS A 6 17.06 -11.33 -77.19
C LYS A 6 16.38 -10.39 -76.16
N ALA A 7 16.93 -10.45 -74.94
CA ALA A 7 17.52 -9.40 -74.06
C ALA A 7 17.03 -7.94 -74.18
N ALA A 8 16.92 -7.10 -73.15
CA ALA A 8 17.19 -7.10 -71.69
C ALA A 8 16.25 -6.03 -71.04
N PRO A 9 16.12 -5.94 -69.71
CA PRO A 9 16.67 -4.73 -69.08
C PRO A 9 17.18 -4.92 -67.63
N ALA A 10 18.14 -4.07 -67.25
CA ALA A 10 18.54 -3.83 -65.88
C ALA A 10 17.92 -2.50 -65.37
N SER A 11 17.27 -2.56 -64.22
CA SER A 11 17.30 -1.60 -63.10
C SER A 11 15.96 -1.57 -62.36
N GLY A 12 16.02 -1.52 -61.03
CA GLY A 12 14.89 -1.22 -60.16
C GLY A 12 14.26 -2.42 -59.44
N ARG A 13 14.96 -2.93 -58.41
CA ARG A 13 14.41 -3.87 -57.42
C ARG A 13 13.26 -3.19 -56.65
N SER A 14 12.04 -3.71 -56.77
CA SER A 14 10.94 -3.49 -55.81
C SER A 14 10.79 -4.75 -54.94
N SER A 15 10.83 -4.57 -53.63
CA SER A 15 10.74 -5.62 -52.61
C SER A 15 9.28 -6.10 -52.46
N LYS A 16 9.13 -7.43 -52.44
CA LYS A 16 7.87 -8.13 -52.24
C LYS A 16 7.40 -8.06 -50.79
N ARG A 17 6.09 -7.90 -50.66
CA ARG A 17 5.25 -8.05 -49.46
C ARG A 17 5.50 -9.37 -48.73
N VAL A 18 5.57 -9.30 -47.40
CA VAL A 18 5.28 -10.42 -46.49
C VAL A 18 4.24 -9.91 -45.49
N ALA A 19 3.24 -10.74 -45.25
CA ALA A 19 2.08 -10.50 -44.40
C ALA A 19 2.48 -10.31 -42.93
N SER A 20 1.86 -9.32 -42.27
CA SER A 20 2.05 -9.01 -40.86
C SER A 20 1.33 -10.03 -39.98
N GLY A 21 2.09 -10.94 -39.38
CA GLY A 21 1.67 -11.71 -38.20
C GLY A 21 1.55 -10.80 -36.98
N VAL A 22 0.65 -11.16 -36.08
CA VAL A 22 0.33 -10.46 -34.83
C VAL A 22 1.58 -10.43 -33.94
N SER A 23 2.12 -9.23 -33.73
CA SER A 23 3.24 -8.97 -32.81
C SER A 23 2.74 -8.84 -31.37
N THR A 24 3.11 -9.79 -30.53
CA THR A 24 3.14 -9.65 -29.06
C THR A 24 4.07 -8.49 -28.67
N PRO A 25 3.65 -7.55 -27.81
CA PRO A 25 4.53 -6.48 -27.35
C PRO A 25 5.51 -7.00 -26.30
N VAL A 26 6.78 -6.69 -26.50
CA VAL A 26 7.89 -6.90 -25.57
C VAL A 26 7.69 -5.99 -24.35
N SER A 27 7.88 -6.53 -23.14
CA SER A 27 7.87 -5.78 -21.88
C SER A 27 8.94 -4.68 -21.89
N ILE A 28 8.52 -3.42 -21.78
CA ILE A 28 9.40 -2.28 -21.51
C ILE A 28 9.92 -2.45 -20.08
N ILE A 29 11.15 -2.97 -19.98
CA ILE A 29 11.96 -2.89 -18.77
C ILE A 29 12.19 -1.40 -18.49
N SER A 30 11.95 -0.98 -17.25
CA SER A 30 12.34 0.32 -16.75
C SER A 30 13.86 0.44 -16.79
N ASP A 31 14.39 1.08 -17.83
CA ASP A 31 15.75 1.60 -17.86
C ASP A 31 15.81 2.80 -16.91
N ASP A 32 16.23 2.55 -15.66
CA ASP A 32 16.78 3.56 -14.76
C ASP A 32 18.10 3.01 -14.19
N ASP A 33 19.04 2.68 -15.09
CA ASP A 33 20.46 2.48 -14.77
C ASP A 33 21.29 3.40 -15.69
N TYR A 34 21.28 4.70 -15.38
CA TYR A 34 22.32 5.61 -15.87
C TYR A 34 23.56 5.46 -14.98
N SER A 35 24.37 4.42 -15.22
CA SER A 35 25.80 4.46 -14.87
C SER A 35 26.53 5.22 -15.97
N GLY A 36 26.76 6.52 -15.76
CA GLY A 36 27.71 7.27 -16.56
C GLY A 36 29.10 6.68 -16.40
N SER A 37 29.66 6.23 -17.50
CA SER A 37 31.08 5.92 -17.67
C SER A 37 31.90 7.18 -17.44
N ASP A 38 32.66 7.23 -16.35
CA ASP A 38 33.85 8.07 -16.27
C ASP A 38 35.07 7.15 -16.25
N ASP A 39 35.94 7.40 -17.22
CA ASP A 39 37.19 6.70 -17.48
C ASP A 39 38.12 6.67 -16.26
N PHE A 40 38.89 5.59 -16.19
CA PHE A 40 40.06 5.45 -15.35
C PHE A 40 41.07 6.55 -15.68
N ASP A 41 41.55 7.25 -14.66
CA ASP A 41 42.93 7.74 -14.59
C ASP A 41 43.44 7.47 -13.17
N GLU A 42 44.45 6.60 -13.10
CA GLU A 42 45.36 6.45 -11.97
C GLU A 42 46.15 7.75 -11.81
N ASP A 43 46.21 8.32 -10.59
CA ASP A 43 47.48 8.67 -9.94
C ASP A 43 47.30 9.42 -8.60
N ASP A 44 48.12 8.95 -7.66
CA ASP A 44 48.80 9.60 -6.53
C ASP A 44 48.11 9.80 -5.16
N GLU A 45 48.77 9.16 -4.17
CA GLU A 45 48.63 9.41 -2.74
C GLU A 45 49.24 10.76 -2.38
N THR A 46 48.57 11.56 -1.55
CA THR A 46 49.09 12.13 -0.29
C THR A 46 48.22 13.29 0.22
N ALA A 47 48.27 13.45 1.55
CA ALA A 47 47.95 14.62 2.36
C ALA A 47 46.56 14.71 3.03
N SER A 48 46.69 14.86 4.35
CA SER A 48 45.70 15.02 5.41
C SER A 48 44.85 16.30 5.30
N GLY A 49 43.61 16.23 5.81
CA GLY A 49 42.79 17.43 6.00
C GLY A 49 41.34 17.13 6.38
N THR A 50 41.03 17.28 7.66
CA THR A 50 39.69 17.29 8.28
C THR A 50 38.67 18.17 7.55
N SER A 51 37.48 17.61 7.24
CA SER A 51 36.18 18.28 7.50
C SER A 51 35.00 17.32 7.27
N GLY A 52 34.30 17.01 8.37
CA GLY A 52 33.08 16.20 8.33
C GLY A 52 31.94 16.94 7.64
N LYS A 53 31.41 16.35 6.56
CA LYS A 53 30.11 16.71 5.99
C LYS A 53 29.19 15.49 6.05
N LYS A 54 28.15 15.61 6.87
CA LYS A 54 27.05 14.63 7.01
C LYS A 54 26.41 14.39 5.65
N ALA A 55 26.59 13.19 5.09
CA ALA A 55 25.86 12.72 3.91
C ALA A 55 24.38 12.44 4.27
N PRO A 56 23.43 12.62 3.32
CA PRO A 56 22.01 12.44 3.58
C PRO A 56 21.66 10.97 3.86
N VAL A 57 20.86 10.75 4.90
CA VAL A 57 20.44 9.45 5.48
C VAL A 57 19.95 8.43 4.44
N ALA A 58 19.30 8.89 3.37
CA ALA A 58 18.80 8.03 2.28
C ALA A 58 19.91 7.17 1.62
N ARG A 59 21.14 7.69 1.49
CA ARG A 59 22.26 6.94 0.86
C ARG A 59 22.80 5.81 1.75
N LYS A 60 22.54 5.85 3.07
CA LYS A 60 23.03 4.81 3.99
C LYS A 60 22.13 3.57 3.98
N LEU A 61 20.81 3.75 3.84
CA LEU A 61 19.83 2.66 3.77
C LEU A 61 19.98 1.83 2.49
N ASP A 62 20.24 2.48 1.35
CA ASP A 62 20.44 1.76 0.08
C ASP A 62 21.74 0.94 0.07
N ASN A 63 22.78 1.38 0.79
CA ASN A 63 24.03 0.61 0.92
C ASN A 63 23.87 -0.66 1.78
N VAL A 64 22.92 -0.68 2.73
CA VAL A 64 22.60 -1.89 3.51
C VAL A 64 21.81 -2.87 2.63
N VAL A 65 20.82 -2.39 1.88
CA VAL A 65 20.06 -3.23 0.93
C VAL A 65 20.99 -3.84 -0.13
N LYS A 66 21.97 -3.09 -0.64
CA LYS A 66 22.98 -3.60 -1.59
C LYS A 66 23.94 -4.63 -1.01
N ARG A 67 24.05 -4.75 0.32
CA ARG A 67 24.90 -5.73 1.00
C ARG A 67 24.15 -7.05 1.30
N TYR A 68 22.82 -6.97 1.37
CA TYR A 68 21.91 -8.10 1.56
C TYR A 68 21.17 -8.48 0.28
N GLN A 69 21.75 -8.19 -0.88
CA GLN A 69 21.30 -8.77 -2.12
C GLN A 69 22.08 -10.07 -2.34
N PRO A 70 21.45 -11.13 -2.87
CA PRO A 70 22.18 -12.35 -3.23
C PRO A 70 23.39 -12.04 -4.13
N SER A 71 23.32 -11.01 -4.97
CA SER A 71 24.44 -10.52 -5.77
C SER A 71 25.72 -10.23 -4.99
N THR A 72 25.65 -9.89 -3.69
CA THR A 72 26.82 -9.60 -2.83
C THR A 72 27.60 -10.85 -2.43
N TYR A 73 26.96 -12.03 -2.40
CA TYR A 73 27.56 -13.29 -1.99
C TYR A 73 28.11 -14.11 -3.17
N GLN A 74 28.07 -13.56 -4.39
CA GLN A 74 28.75 -14.17 -5.52
C GLN A 74 30.27 -14.05 -5.35
N LYS A 75 30.94 -15.19 -5.18
CA LYS A 75 32.33 -15.30 -5.61
C LYS A 75 32.34 -15.09 -7.12
N ALA A 76 33.21 -14.22 -7.61
CA ALA A 76 33.43 -14.03 -9.03
C ALA A 76 33.98 -15.35 -9.62
N ASP A 77 33.10 -16.23 -10.06
CA ASP A 77 33.51 -17.40 -10.81
C ASP A 77 34.02 -16.92 -12.17
N GLY A 78 35.35 -16.92 -12.31
CA GLY A 78 36.08 -16.65 -13.55
C GLY A 78 35.89 -17.72 -14.61
N ALA A 79 34.68 -18.25 -14.78
CA ALA A 79 34.35 -19.23 -15.80
C ALA A 79 33.84 -18.51 -17.07
N ARG A 80 34.77 -17.95 -17.86
CA ARG A 80 34.51 -17.74 -19.29
C ARG A 80 34.35 -19.12 -19.94
N ALA A 81 33.13 -19.58 -20.14
CA ALA A 81 32.86 -20.84 -20.83
C ALA A 81 31.77 -20.67 -21.90
N ASN A 82 32.21 -20.69 -23.16
CA ASN A 82 31.50 -21.04 -24.40
C ASN A 82 29.99 -20.73 -24.48
N GLY A 83 29.64 -19.49 -24.85
CA GLY A 83 28.27 -19.15 -25.25
C GLY A 83 27.90 -19.68 -26.63
N ASP A 84 26.70 -20.25 -26.76
CA ASP A 84 26.04 -20.62 -28.03
C ASP A 84 25.72 -19.37 -28.87
N ALA A 85 25.43 -19.50 -30.18
CA ALA A 85 25.10 -18.39 -31.08
C ALA A 85 23.92 -17.51 -30.59
N ALA A 86 23.07 -18.02 -29.69
CA ALA A 86 21.96 -17.29 -29.06
C ALA A 86 22.36 -16.52 -27.78
N SER A 87 23.52 -16.82 -27.18
CA SER A 87 24.00 -16.15 -25.94
C SER A 87 24.16 -14.64 -26.08
N HIS A 88 24.39 -14.14 -27.30
CA HIS A 88 24.47 -12.70 -27.59
C HIS A 88 23.11 -11.98 -27.56
N LEU A 89 21.98 -12.72 -27.59
CA LEU A 89 20.63 -12.15 -27.47
C LEU A 89 20.21 -11.92 -26.02
N PHE A 90 20.83 -12.64 -25.07
CA PHE A 90 20.57 -12.52 -23.65
C PHE A 90 21.67 -11.64 -23.04
N ARG A 91 21.30 -10.69 -22.16
CA ARG A 91 22.30 -9.83 -21.51
C ARG A 91 23.35 -10.75 -20.85
N PRO A 92 24.68 -10.54 -21.06
CA PRO A 92 25.74 -11.44 -20.60
C PRO A 92 25.74 -11.76 -19.10
N THR A 93 24.99 -10.98 -18.33
CA THR A 93 24.87 -11.08 -16.88
C THR A 93 23.80 -12.07 -16.42
N ARG A 94 22.93 -12.63 -17.27
CA ARG A 94 21.82 -13.52 -16.83
C ARG A 94 21.76 -14.83 -17.63
N ASP A 95 22.92 -15.44 -17.85
CA ASP A 95 22.99 -16.78 -18.44
C ASP A 95 23.17 -17.83 -17.33
N PHE A 96 22.18 -18.72 -17.21
CA PHE A 96 22.17 -19.82 -16.24
C PHE A 96 22.18 -21.19 -16.93
N PHE A 97 22.63 -21.26 -18.19
CA PHE A 97 22.66 -22.51 -18.95
C PHE A 97 23.50 -23.62 -18.28
N ASN A 98 24.53 -23.25 -17.52
CA ASN A 98 25.42 -24.19 -16.84
C ASN A 98 24.81 -24.83 -15.56
N GLU A 99 23.61 -24.42 -15.14
CA GLU A 99 22.95 -25.01 -13.97
C GLU A 99 22.32 -26.37 -14.32
N SER A 100 22.78 -27.43 -13.66
CA SER A 100 22.27 -28.78 -13.90
C SER A 100 20.88 -28.98 -13.31
N LEU A 101 19.95 -29.50 -14.12
CA LEU A 101 18.61 -29.89 -13.68
C LEU A 101 18.65 -31.18 -12.85
N LYS A 102 17.83 -31.25 -11.81
CA LYS A 102 17.60 -32.51 -11.06
C LYS A 102 16.83 -33.51 -11.92
N ALA A 103 16.99 -34.81 -11.67
CA ALA A 103 16.27 -35.86 -12.39
C ALA A 103 14.74 -35.70 -12.28
N ASP A 104 14.24 -35.27 -11.12
CA ASP A 104 12.80 -35.11 -10.84
C ASP A 104 12.25 -33.71 -11.19
N HIS A 105 12.89 -32.99 -12.11
CA HIS A 105 12.54 -31.60 -12.43
C HIS A 105 11.08 -31.37 -12.86
N HIS A 106 10.39 -32.42 -13.33
CA HIS A 106 9.00 -32.33 -13.81
C HIS A 106 7.96 -32.27 -12.67
N LEU A 107 8.31 -32.72 -11.47
CA LEU A 107 7.43 -32.70 -10.29
C LEU A 107 7.67 -31.49 -9.38
N ARG A 108 8.77 -30.77 -9.61
CA ARG A 108 9.26 -29.67 -8.79
C ARG A 108 8.83 -28.34 -9.41
N PRO A 109 8.25 -27.40 -8.66
CA PRO A 109 7.63 -26.23 -9.27
C PRO A 109 8.50 -24.96 -9.25
N LEU A 110 9.68 -24.97 -8.62
CA LEU A 110 10.48 -23.76 -8.41
C LEU A 110 11.70 -23.63 -9.31
N TRP A 111 11.96 -22.39 -9.73
CA TRP A 111 13.26 -21.93 -10.23
C TRP A 111 13.77 -20.78 -9.37
N ILE A 112 15.07 -20.78 -9.08
CA ILE A 112 15.71 -19.77 -8.23
C ILE A 112 16.79 -19.05 -9.05
N ASP A 113 16.69 -17.73 -9.16
CA ASP A 113 17.71 -16.86 -9.75
C ASP A 113 18.82 -16.62 -8.70
N PRO A 114 20.06 -17.11 -8.93
CA PRO A 114 21.16 -17.00 -7.98
C PRO A 114 21.63 -15.56 -7.71
N GLN A 115 21.36 -14.62 -8.61
CA GLN A 115 21.86 -13.23 -8.48
C GLN A 115 20.90 -12.33 -7.72
N ASN A 116 19.59 -12.52 -7.94
CA ASN A 116 18.58 -11.58 -7.43
C ASN A 116 17.68 -12.19 -6.35
N GLY A 117 17.81 -13.48 -6.04
CA GLY A 117 16.92 -14.18 -5.11
C GLY A 117 15.47 -14.20 -5.60
N LYS A 118 15.27 -14.05 -6.91
CA LYS A 118 13.96 -14.17 -7.55
C LYS A 118 13.61 -15.65 -7.67
N VAL A 119 12.42 -16.00 -7.21
CA VAL A 119 11.90 -17.36 -7.26
C VAL A 119 10.70 -17.37 -8.18
N VAL A 120 10.75 -18.19 -9.22
CA VAL A 120 9.63 -18.41 -10.13
C VAL A 120 8.95 -19.72 -9.73
N LEU A 121 7.64 -19.66 -9.51
CA LEU A 121 6.80 -20.78 -9.12
C LEU A 121 5.81 -21.10 -10.26
N GLU A 122 5.79 -22.36 -10.68
CA GLU A 122 4.81 -22.88 -11.63
C GLU A 122 3.50 -23.29 -10.94
N THR A 123 2.37 -22.76 -11.42
CA THR A 123 1.04 -23.04 -10.87
C THR A 123 0.45 -24.39 -11.29
N PHE A 124 0.88 -24.91 -12.44
CA PHE A 124 0.35 -26.14 -13.03
C PHE A 124 0.99 -27.42 -12.48
N ALA A 125 1.98 -27.31 -11.60
CA ALA A 125 2.63 -28.45 -10.97
C ALA A 125 1.76 -29.05 -9.85
N PRO A 126 1.75 -30.38 -9.64
CA PRO A 126 0.94 -31.02 -8.59
C PRO A 126 1.28 -30.54 -7.16
N SER A 127 2.56 -30.21 -6.93
CA SER A 127 3.11 -29.73 -5.65
C SER A 127 2.93 -28.22 -5.42
N PHE A 128 2.22 -27.51 -6.32
CA PHE A 128 2.05 -26.06 -6.28
C PHE A 128 1.50 -25.55 -4.95
N LYS A 129 0.42 -26.15 -4.41
CA LYS A 129 -0.22 -25.65 -3.17
C LYS A 129 0.73 -25.68 -1.97
N GLN A 130 1.54 -26.73 -1.87
CA GLN A 130 2.53 -26.87 -0.79
C GLN A 130 3.65 -25.84 -0.95
N ALA A 131 4.19 -25.72 -2.17
CA ALA A 131 5.23 -24.73 -2.47
C ALA A 131 4.75 -23.29 -2.32
N GLN A 132 3.48 -23.01 -2.64
CA GLN A 132 2.86 -21.69 -2.47
C GLN A 132 2.76 -21.31 -0.99
N ASN A 133 2.25 -22.22 -0.15
CA ASN A 133 2.15 -21.98 1.30
C ASN A 133 3.53 -21.74 1.93
N PHE A 134 4.53 -22.50 1.48
CA PHE A 134 5.92 -22.32 1.87
C PHE A 134 6.45 -20.93 1.45
N LEU A 135 6.30 -20.55 0.18
CA LEU A 135 6.78 -19.26 -0.32
C LEU A 135 6.06 -18.06 0.29
N ILE A 136 4.77 -18.18 0.63
CA ILE A 136 4.02 -17.13 1.35
C ILE A 136 4.63 -16.82 2.72
N ASN A 137 5.38 -17.75 3.31
CA ASN A 137 6.05 -17.54 4.60
C ASN A 137 7.46 -16.97 4.45
N ILE A 138 8.15 -17.25 3.35
CA ILE A 138 9.60 -16.98 3.19
C ILE A 138 9.92 -15.88 2.18
N ALA A 139 9.02 -15.57 1.25
CA ALA A 139 9.29 -14.67 0.14
C ALA A 139 8.16 -13.65 -0.06
N GLU A 140 8.51 -12.50 -0.63
CA GLU A 140 7.54 -11.47 -1.00
C GLU A 140 7.05 -11.70 -2.44
N PRO A 141 5.73 -11.76 -2.70
CA PRO A 141 5.22 -11.85 -4.06
C PRO A 141 5.54 -10.56 -4.83
N GLN A 142 5.99 -10.71 -6.08
CA GLN A 142 6.19 -9.61 -7.03
C GLN A 142 5.06 -9.59 -8.07
N SER A 143 4.81 -10.75 -8.69
CA SER A 143 3.78 -10.92 -9.70
C SER A 143 3.09 -12.26 -9.51
N ARG A 144 1.76 -12.29 -9.63
CA ARG A 144 0.95 -13.51 -9.49
C ARG A 144 0.02 -13.64 -10.68
N THR A 145 0.56 -14.15 -11.78
CA THR A 145 -0.21 -14.42 -13.01
C THR A 145 -0.82 -15.82 -12.95
N THR A 146 -1.76 -16.12 -13.85
CA THR A 146 -2.47 -17.42 -13.87
C THR A 146 -1.56 -18.63 -13.95
N ASN A 147 -0.44 -18.54 -14.69
CA ASN A 147 0.41 -19.71 -14.96
C ASN A 147 1.72 -19.70 -14.15
N MET A 148 2.30 -18.51 -13.93
CA MET A 148 3.61 -18.37 -13.29
C MET A 148 3.55 -17.25 -12.24
N HIS A 149 4.03 -17.57 -11.04
CA HIS A 149 4.18 -16.60 -9.97
C HIS A 149 5.66 -16.24 -9.82
N GLU A 150 5.93 -14.96 -9.58
CA GLU A 150 7.26 -14.45 -9.26
C GLU A 150 7.28 -13.97 -7.81
N TYR A 151 8.25 -14.46 -7.06
CA TYR A 151 8.53 -14.09 -5.68
C TYR A 151 9.96 -13.58 -5.57
N THR A 152 10.25 -12.81 -4.53
CA THR A 152 11.61 -12.38 -4.18
C THR A 152 11.86 -12.72 -2.73
N ILE A 153 12.96 -13.44 -2.46
CA ILE A 153 13.43 -13.66 -1.10
C ILE A 153 14.15 -12.38 -0.66
N SER A 154 13.63 -11.73 0.39
CA SER A 154 14.20 -10.51 0.98
C SER A 154 14.67 -10.79 2.41
N PRO A 155 15.56 -9.97 2.98
CA PRO A 155 15.91 -10.09 4.40
C PRO A 155 14.67 -9.97 5.30
N HIS A 156 13.75 -9.07 4.94
CA HIS A 156 12.52 -8.85 5.70
C HIS A 156 11.56 -10.05 5.65
N SER A 157 11.47 -10.75 4.52
CA SER A 157 10.63 -11.94 4.40
C SER A 157 11.22 -13.13 5.14
N LEU A 158 12.54 -13.27 5.14
CA LEU A 158 13.23 -14.26 5.98
C LEU A 158 13.05 -13.98 7.47
N PHE A 159 13.12 -12.72 7.91
CA PHE A 159 12.81 -12.37 9.29
C PHE A 159 11.38 -12.75 9.69
N ALA A 160 10.41 -12.50 8.79
CA ALA A 160 9.04 -12.93 9.02
C ALA A 160 8.91 -14.47 9.10
N ALA A 161 9.67 -15.21 8.28
CA ALA A 161 9.68 -16.67 8.30
C ALA A 161 10.17 -17.25 9.62
N VAL A 162 11.32 -16.76 10.13
CA VAL A 162 11.87 -17.21 11.42
C VAL A 162 10.94 -16.82 12.57
N SER A 163 10.30 -15.65 12.48
CA SER A 163 9.28 -15.25 13.45
C SER A 163 8.17 -16.31 13.53
N VAL A 164 7.69 -16.83 12.40
CA VAL A 164 6.63 -17.86 12.36
C VAL A 164 7.08 -19.18 13.01
N GLY A 165 8.37 -19.34 13.30
CA GLY A 165 8.94 -20.53 13.95
C GLY A 165 9.63 -21.49 12.99
N LEU A 166 9.86 -21.07 11.73
CA LEU A 166 10.63 -21.86 10.78
C LEU A 166 12.12 -21.79 11.11
N THR A 167 12.77 -22.95 11.22
CA THR A 167 14.22 -23.01 11.42
C THR A 167 14.97 -22.81 10.11
N GLU A 168 16.23 -22.42 10.18
CA GLU A 168 17.10 -22.30 9.00
C GLU A 168 17.19 -23.60 8.20
N GLN A 169 17.22 -24.74 8.89
CA GLN A 169 17.30 -26.06 8.27
C GLN A 169 16.02 -26.42 7.53
N ASP A 170 14.87 -26.05 8.08
CA ASP A 170 13.57 -26.25 7.42
C ASP A 170 13.48 -25.44 6.13
N ILE A 171 13.91 -24.18 6.16
CA ILE A 171 13.91 -23.29 4.98
C ILE A 171 14.78 -23.88 3.86
N ILE A 172 16.01 -24.29 4.18
CA ILE A 172 16.95 -24.83 3.18
C ILE A 172 16.46 -26.17 2.63
N ARG A 173 15.96 -27.05 3.50
CA ARG A 173 15.42 -28.37 3.10
C ARG A 173 14.26 -28.22 2.13
N ASP A 174 13.31 -27.35 2.44
CA ASP A 174 12.11 -27.18 1.64
C ASP A 174 12.41 -26.44 0.32
N LEU A 175 13.35 -25.47 0.31
CA LEU A 175 13.87 -24.88 -0.94
C LEU A 175 14.48 -25.94 -1.85
N GLU A 176 15.30 -26.85 -1.29
CA GLU A 176 15.94 -27.92 -2.06
C GLU A 176 14.93 -28.97 -2.54
N LEU A 177 13.85 -29.21 -1.77
CA LEU A 177 12.74 -30.09 -2.13
C LEU A 177 11.93 -29.56 -3.31
N PHE A 178 11.59 -28.27 -3.33
CA PHE A 178 10.75 -27.69 -4.37
C PHE A 178 11.53 -27.15 -5.58
N SER A 179 12.84 -26.93 -5.47
CA SER A 179 13.69 -26.40 -6.56
C SER A 179 14.01 -27.43 -7.65
N LYS A 180 13.77 -27.06 -8.92
CA LYS A 180 14.14 -27.85 -10.11
C LYS A 180 15.66 -27.95 -10.32
N THR A 181 16.36 -26.87 -10.00
CA THR A 181 17.84 -26.80 -10.00
C THR A 181 18.35 -27.04 -8.58
N LYS A 182 19.65 -27.28 -8.44
CA LYS A 182 20.30 -27.26 -7.12
C LYS A 182 20.22 -25.84 -6.56
N VAL A 183 19.91 -25.70 -5.27
CA VAL A 183 19.89 -24.37 -4.65
C VAL A 183 21.31 -23.78 -4.68
N PRO A 184 21.49 -22.54 -5.18
CA PRO A 184 22.80 -21.89 -5.21
C PRO A 184 23.36 -21.67 -3.80
N GLN A 185 24.66 -21.93 -3.60
CA GLN A 185 25.31 -21.80 -2.30
C GLN A 185 25.18 -20.39 -1.71
N ASN A 186 25.21 -19.39 -2.58
CA ASN A 186 24.98 -17.99 -2.26
C ASN A 186 23.66 -17.75 -1.49
N ILE A 187 22.56 -18.38 -1.94
CA ILE A 187 21.25 -18.24 -1.28
C ILE A 187 21.26 -18.93 0.09
N ILE A 188 21.98 -20.04 0.23
CA ILE A 188 22.12 -20.76 1.50
C ILE A 188 22.91 -19.91 2.51
N ASP A 189 24.04 -19.35 2.08
CA ASP A 189 24.88 -18.48 2.91
C ASP A 189 24.10 -17.22 3.33
N PHE A 190 23.33 -16.66 2.40
CA PHE A 190 22.43 -15.53 2.68
C PHE A 190 21.34 -15.86 3.71
N VAL A 191 20.69 -17.03 3.60
CA VAL A 191 19.70 -17.47 4.58
C VAL A 191 20.35 -17.60 5.97
N HIS A 192 21.52 -18.24 6.07
CA HIS A 192 22.21 -18.42 7.36
C HIS A 192 22.60 -17.09 8.05
N GLU A 193 23.11 -16.11 7.32
CA GLU A 193 23.49 -14.82 7.93
C GLU A 193 22.28 -14.05 8.47
N VAL A 194 21.17 -14.09 7.72
CA VAL A 194 19.93 -13.39 8.08
C VAL A 194 19.19 -14.11 9.23
N THR A 195 19.19 -15.44 9.27
CA THR A 195 18.53 -16.20 10.36
C THR A 195 19.29 -16.09 11.68
N GLN A 196 20.62 -16.10 11.67
CA GLN A 196 21.44 -16.02 12.89
C GLN A 196 21.36 -14.68 13.63
N SER A 197 21.05 -13.60 12.91
CA SER A 197 20.89 -12.28 13.51
C SER A 197 19.49 -12.05 14.09
N PHE A 198 18.52 -12.87 13.70
CA PHE A 198 17.12 -12.69 14.05
C PHE A 198 16.76 -13.23 15.44
N GLY A 199 15.77 -12.59 16.10
CA GLY A 199 15.15 -13.08 17.32
C GLY A 199 16.01 -12.99 18.59
N LYS A 200 17.28 -12.57 18.45
CA LYS A 200 18.20 -12.41 19.58
C LYS A 200 17.85 -11.24 20.48
N VAL A 201 17.28 -10.16 19.93
CA VAL A 201 16.99 -8.94 20.68
C VAL A 201 15.54 -8.53 20.49
N ARG A 202 14.85 -8.32 21.61
CA ARG A 202 13.45 -7.90 21.70
C ARG A 202 13.37 -6.51 22.32
N LEU A 203 12.36 -5.76 21.91
CA LEU A 203 12.01 -4.47 22.47
C LEU A 203 10.65 -4.61 23.14
N VAL A 204 10.62 -4.47 24.46
CA VAL A 204 9.43 -4.66 25.28
C VAL A 204 9.10 -3.34 25.99
N LEU A 205 7.82 -2.99 26.03
CA LEU A 205 7.33 -1.87 26.82
C LEU A 205 6.82 -2.43 28.15
N LYS A 206 7.31 -1.93 29.28
CA LYS A 206 6.83 -2.27 30.63
C LYS A 206 6.70 -0.99 31.44
N HIS A 207 5.58 -0.76 32.11
CA HIS A 207 5.39 0.41 32.99
C HIS A 207 5.78 1.75 32.34
N ASN A 208 5.39 1.94 31.08
CA ASN A 208 5.56 3.15 30.31
C ASN A 208 7.02 3.45 29.93
N LYS A 209 7.89 2.47 30.15
CA LYS A 209 9.34 2.45 29.94
C LYS A 209 9.72 1.35 28.96
N TYR A 210 10.69 1.62 28.10
CA TYR A 210 11.12 0.67 27.09
C TYR A 210 12.33 -0.10 27.58
N PHE A 211 12.27 -1.42 27.42
CA PHE A 211 13.32 -2.36 27.77
C PHE A 211 13.79 -3.07 26.51
N ILE A 212 15.10 -3.28 26.40
CA ILE A 212 15.66 -4.25 25.46
C ILE A 212 15.91 -5.55 26.22
N GLU A 213 15.36 -6.64 25.69
CA GLU A 213 15.47 -7.98 26.25
C GLU A 213 16.22 -8.91 25.30
N SER A 214 17.02 -9.82 25.84
CA SER A 214 17.66 -10.89 25.06
C SER A 214 17.79 -12.14 25.91
N ASN A 215 17.66 -13.30 25.26
CA ASN A 215 18.04 -14.59 25.83
C ASN A 215 19.57 -14.79 25.85
N ASP A 216 20.32 -14.04 25.02
CA ASP A 216 21.78 -14.16 24.91
C ASP A 216 22.49 -12.96 25.56
N ALA A 217 23.14 -13.20 26.69
CA ALA A 217 23.88 -12.19 27.44
C ALA A 217 25.02 -11.56 26.60
N SER A 218 25.62 -12.31 25.66
CA SER A 218 26.74 -11.82 24.85
C SER A 218 26.31 -10.71 23.90
N VAL A 219 25.09 -10.81 23.36
CA VAL A 219 24.50 -9.82 22.44
C VAL A 219 24.20 -8.54 23.19
N LEU A 220 23.64 -8.62 24.41
CA LEU A 220 23.40 -7.42 25.23
C LEU A 220 24.70 -6.73 25.63
N GLN A 221 25.74 -7.47 25.98
CA GLN A 221 27.06 -6.88 26.25
C GLN A 221 27.62 -6.17 25.02
N MET A 222 27.43 -6.74 23.82
CA MET A 222 27.80 -6.08 22.56
C MET A 222 27.02 -4.78 22.36
N LEU A 223 25.70 -4.77 22.61
CA LEU A 223 24.88 -3.57 22.52
C LEU A 223 25.29 -2.49 23.53
N LEU A 224 25.66 -2.88 24.76
CA LEU A 224 26.11 -1.96 25.80
C LEU A 224 27.48 -1.33 25.50
N ARG A 225 28.34 -2.00 24.74
CA ARG A 225 29.64 -1.45 24.29
C ARG A 225 29.49 -0.43 23.17
N ASP A 226 28.35 -0.36 22.50
CA ASP A 226 28.13 0.59 21.42
C ASP A 226 28.00 2.03 21.94
N PRO A 227 28.77 3.00 21.41
CA PRO A 227 28.74 4.38 21.88
C PRO A 227 27.41 5.10 21.66
N VAL A 228 26.55 4.65 20.74
CA VAL A 228 25.25 5.27 20.50
C VAL A 228 24.21 4.74 21.49
N ILE A 229 24.17 3.42 21.68
CA ILE A 229 23.18 2.75 22.54
C ILE A 229 23.44 3.05 24.01
N SER A 230 24.72 3.07 24.43
CA SER A 230 25.09 3.42 25.81
C SER A 230 24.58 4.80 26.23
N THR A 231 24.64 5.80 25.34
CA THR A 231 24.12 7.16 25.61
C THR A 231 22.59 7.29 25.62
N CYS A 232 21.88 6.24 25.20
CA CYS A 232 20.42 6.18 25.19
C CYS A 232 19.86 5.42 26.39
N ARG A 233 20.72 4.81 27.21
CA ARG A 233 20.34 4.11 28.44
C ARG A 233 19.98 5.10 29.55
N VAL A 234 19.01 4.72 30.38
CA VAL A 234 18.72 5.41 31.65
C VAL A 234 19.59 4.78 32.74
N GLU A 235 20.52 5.54 33.34
CA GLU A 235 21.57 5.05 34.25
C GLU A 235 21.09 4.69 35.68
N GLU A 236 19.79 4.69 35.97
CA GLU A 236 19.29 4.52 37.36
C GLU A 236 19.27 3.06 37.88
N THR A 237 19.64 2.05 37.07
CA THR A 237 19.73 0.64 37.50
C THR A 237 21.07 0.04 37.08
N GLU A 238 21.97 -0.19 38.03
CA GLU A 238 23.31 -0.77 37.80
C GLU A 238 23.28 -2.29 37.52
N GLU A 239 22.15 -2.97 37.74
CA GLU A 239 22.03 -4.42 37.55
C GLU A 239 21.13 -4.81 36.37
N LEU A 240 21.57 -5.79 35.57
CA LEU A 240 20.74 -6.45 34.55
C LEU A 240 19.56 -7.14 35.25
N VAL A 241 18.34 -6.71 34.97
CA VAL A 241 17.15 -7.35 35.54
C VAL A 241 16.98 -8.72 34.86
N THR A 242 16.99 -9.77 35.65
CA THR A 242 16.77 -11.16 35.23
C THR A 242 15.33 -11.57 35.56
N GLU A 243 14.56 -11.92 34.54
CA GLU A 243 13.17 -12.39 34.69
C GLU A 243 13.01 -13.81 34.15
N LYS A 244 12.02 -14.55 34.66
CA LYS A 244 11.65 -15.88 34.14
C LYS A 244 10.95 -15.72 32.79
N ALA A 245 11.37 -16.49 31.78
CA ALA A 245 10.66 -16.56 30.50
C ALA A 245 9.23 -17.12 30.69
N ALA A 246 8.24 -16.52 30.03
CA ALA A 246 6.86 -17.03 30.02
C ALA A 246 6.78 -18.37 29.25
N LYS A 247 6.06 -19.38 29.82
CA LYS A 247 5.85 -20.70 29.20
C LYS A 247 5.06 -20.57 27.88
N MET A 248 5.49 -21.30 26.85
CA MET A 248 4.90 -21.31 25.51
C MET A 248 3.54 -22.02 25.50
N GLY A 249 2.44 -21.27 25.31
CA GLY A 249 1.09 -21.83 25.23
C GLY A 249 0.49 -21.70 23.83
N GLY A 250 -0.20 -22.74 23.36
CA GLY A 250 -0.99 -22.70 22.13
C GLY A 250 -2.05 -21.60 22.17
N LEU A 251 -2.16 -20.84 21.08
CA LEU A 251 -3.13 -19.75 20.96
C LEU A 251 -4.38 -20.22 20.22
N ILE A 252 -5.55 -19.94 20.81
CA ILE A 252 -6.86 -20.16 20.19
C ILE A 252 -7.40 -18.78 19.75
N ILE A 253 -7.57 -18.59 18.44
CA ILE A 253 -8.10 -17.35 17.87
C ILE A 253 -9.63 -17.42 17.91
N PRO A 254 -10.33 -16.46 18.55
CA PRO A 254 -11.80 -16.46 18.58
C PRO A 254 -12.41 -16.49 17.17
N GLY A 255 -13.41 -17.36 16.95
CA GLY A 255 -14.14 -17.47 15.68
C GLY A 255 -13.58 -18.47 14.67
N THR A 256 -12.47 -19.16 14.98
CA THR A 256 -11.94 -20.27 14.17
C THR A 256 -12.65 -21.59 14.46
N LYS A 257 -12.48 -22.59 13.56
CA LYS A 257 -13.02 -23.94 13.77
C LYS A 257 -12.40 -24.62 14.99
N ASP A 258 -11.11 -24.38 15.23
CA ASP A 258 -10.40 -24.92 16.39
C ASP A 258 -10.92 -24.32 17.70
N ALA A 259 -11.31 -23.04 17.71
CA ALA A 259 -11.93 -22.41 18.87
C ALA A 259 -13.33 -22.96 19.20
N ALA A 260 -14.10 -23.38 18.19
CA ALA A 260 -15.40 -24.00 18.38
C ALA A 260 -15.28 -25.39 19.02
N GLY A 261 -14.32 -26.22 18.55
CA GLY A 261 -14.06 -27.53 19.12
C GLY A 261 -13.58 -27.47 20.58
N VAL A 262 -12.75 -26.48 20.93
CA VAL A 262 -12.31 -26.30 22.33
C VAL A 262 -13.43 -25.75 23.22
N LYS A 263 -14.33 -24.90 22.71
CA LYS A 263 -15.51 -24.46 23.47
C LYS A 263 -16.49 -25.61 23.73
N GLU A 264 -16.69 -26.50 22.77
CA GLU A 264 -17.50 -27.72 22.97
C GLU A 264 -16.82 -28.68 23.97
N ALA A 265 -15.49 -28.82 23.91
CA ALA A 265 -14.74 -29.61 24.87
C ALA A 265 -14.75 -28.98 26.29
N GLN A 266 -14.58 -27.66 26.42
CA GLN A 266 -14.68 -26.95 27.70
C GLN A 266 -16.09 -27.00 28.27
N ALA A 267 -17.13 -26.87 27.43
CA ALA A 267 -18.52 -27.04 27.85
C ALA A 267 -18.81 -28.49 28.29
N GLN A 268 -18.18 -29.49 27.67
CA GLN A 268 -18.26 -30.89 28.11
C GLN A 268 -17.50 -31.14 29.42
N VAL A 269 -16.34 -30.49 29.63
CA VAL A 269 -15.58 -30.57 30.88
C VAL A 269 -16.33 -29.86 32.02
N GLU A 270 -16.90 -28.69 31.79
CA GLU A 270 -17.75 -27.99 32.77
C GLU A 270 -19.06 -28.75 33.05
N ALA A 271 -19.63 -29.44 32.05
CA ALA A 271 -20.79 -30.30 32.25
C ALA A 271 -20.45 -31.60 32.99
N ASN A 272 -19.22 -32.12 32.86
CA ASN A 272 -18.73 -33.26 33.64
C ASN A 272 -18.37 -32.84 35.07
N GLN A 273 -17.73 -31.69 35.28
CA GLN A 273 -17.46 -31.16 36.62
C GLN A 273 -18.74 -30.89 37.42
N ARG A 274 -19.80 -30.38 36.76
CA ARG A 274 -21.12 -30.24 37.38
C ARG A 274 -21.83 -31.58 37.65
N ARG A 275 -21.44 -32.68 36.99
CA ARG A 275 -21.95 -34.02 37.28
C ARG A 275 -21.20 -34.71 38.41
N ASP A 276 -19.94 -34.34 38.63
CA ASP A 276 -19.11 -34.86 39.72
C ASP A 276 -19.39 -34.13 41.05
N GLU A 277 -19.81 -32.87 41.03
CA GLU A 277 -20.26 -32.12 42.23
C GLU A 277 -21.61 -32.61 42.80
N ASP A 278 -22.43 -33.33 42.01
CA ASP A 278 -23.74 -33.86 42.44
C ASP A 278 -23.65 -35.28 43.07
N ASN A 279 -22.45 -35.87 43.19
CA ASN A 279 -22.22 -37.21 43.74
C ASN A 279 -21.32 -37.24 44.99
N GLU A 280 -21.26 -36.15 45.78
CA GLU A 280 -20.56 -36.13 47.07
C GLU A 280 -21.44 -36.58 48.25
N ASP A 281 -22.07 -37.76 48.17
CA ASP A 281 -22.71 -38.40 49.33
C ASP A 281 -22.71 -39.94 49.20
N SER A 282 -21.52 -40.55 49.21
CA SER A 282 -21.35 -41.92 49.72
C SER A 282 -19.91 -42.19 50.12
N ASP A 283 -19.73 -42.47 51.42
CA ASP A 283 -18.53 -43.04 52.02
C ASP A 283 -18.01 -44.22 51.18
N ASP A 284 -16.72 -44.22 50.84
CA ASP A 284 -15.99 -45.48 50.73
C ASP A 284 -14.49 -45.34 51.02
N GLU A 285 -14.10 -46.24 51.92
CA GLU A 285 -12.84 -46.48 52.60
C GLU A 285 -11.89 -47.26 51.69
N TYR A 286 -11.02 -46.62 50.89
CA TYR A 286 -9.70 -47.18 50.50
C TYR A 286 -8.83 -46.18 49.69
N GLY A 287 -7.67 -45.80 50.26
CA GLY A 287 -6.38 -45.62 49.56
C GLY A 287 -6.18 -44.61 48.40
N GLY A 288 -7.18 -43.84 47.95
CA GLY A 288 -7.04 -43.03 46.71
C GLY A 288 -6.14 -41.79 46.78
N ARG A 289 -6.00 -41.17 47.96
CA ARG A 289 -5.32 -39.85 48.09
C ARG A 289 -3.79 -39.89 48.04
N GLU A 290 -3.17 -41.04 48.25
CA GLU A 290 -1.71 -41.16 48.14
C GLU A 290 -1.26 -41.34 46.69
N ALA A 291 -1.98 -42.12 45.88
CA ALA A 291 -1.64 -42.34 44.47
C ALA A 291 -1.76 -41.08 43.61
N GLU A 292 -2.75 -40.21 43.87
CA GLU A 292 -2.84 -38.90 43.21
C GLU A 292 -1.68 -37.98 43.58
N LYS A 293 -1.28 -37.95 44.86
CA LYS A 293 -0.13 -37.16 45.30
C LYS A 293 1.16 -37.65 44.65
N THR A 294 1.41 -38.96 44.63
CA THR A 294 2.63 -39.52 44.03
C THR A 294 2.67 -39.32 42.52
N MET A 295 1.52 -39.38 41.82
CA MET A 295 1.44 -39.10 40.39
C MET A 295 1.63 -37.60 40.08
N THR A 296 1.07 -36.70 40.91
CA THR A 296 1.30 -35.25 40.79
C THR A 296 2.72 -34.82 41.16
N GLU A 297 3.41 -35.60 42.00
CA GLU A 297 4.80 -35.35 42.42
C GLU A 297 5.78 -35.88 41.36
N PHE A 298 5.50 -37.05 40.75
CA PHE A 298 6.25 -37.55 39.59
C PHE A 298 6.14 -36.65 38.35
N LEU A 299 4.94 -36.09 38.07
CA LEU A 299 4.75 -35.09 37.01
C LEU A 299 5.44 -33.75 37.32
N ARG A 300 5.76 -33.48 38.59
CA ARG A 300 6.49 -32.28 39.01
C ARG A 300 7.99 -32.45 38.91
N GLU A 301 8.50 -33.65 39.18
CA GLU A 301 9.93 -33.98 39.10
C GLU A 301 10.41 -34.15 37.65
N GLU A 302 9.57 -34.54 36.69
CA GLU A 302 9.91 -34.51 35.25
C GLU A 302 9.90 -33.08 34.65
N GLU A 303 9.41 -32.05 35.36
CA GLU A 303 9.41 -30.65 34.93
C GLU A 303 10.66 -29.85 35.41
N GLU A 304 11.59 -30.45 36.17
CA GLU A 304 12.75 -29.73 36.74
C GLU A 304 14.04 -29.75 35.88
N ASP A 305 14.04 -30.39 34.71
CA ASP A 305 15.26 -30.54 33.87
C ASP A 305 15.32 -29.66 32.60
N ASP A 306 14.41 -28.70 32.42
CA ASP A 306 14.60 -27.63 31.42
C ASP A 306 15.30 -26.44 32.09
N GLU A 307 16.59 -26.23 31.78
CA GLU A 307 17.32 -24.99 32.12
C GLU A 307 16.42 -23.77 31.86
N LEU A 308 15.97 -23.11 32.94
CA LEU A 308 15.13 -21.92 32.86
C LEU A 308 15.81 -20.87 31.98
N ASP A 309 15.29 -20.64 30.77
CA ASP A 309 15.72 -19.56 29.86
C ASP A 309 15.70 -18.22 30.63
N GLN A 310 16.87 -17.78 31.11
CA GLN A 310 17.04 -16.50 31.80
C GLN A 310 17.02 -15.37 30.76
N VAL A 311 16.08 -14.44 30.90
CA VAL A 311 16.01 -13.27 30.03
C VAL A 311 16.69 -12.09 30.72
N HIS A 312 17.67 -11.48 30.04
CA HIS A 312 18.37 -10.31 30.52
C HIS A 312 17.81 -9.03 29.88
N SER A 313 17.67 -7.95 30.66
CA SER A 313 17.08 -6.69 30.15
C SER A 313 17.72 -5.41 30.69
N PHE A 314 17.62 -4.31 29.93
CA PHE A 314 17.98 -2.95 30.37
C PHE A 314 17.04 -1.87 29.81
N GLU A 315 16.87 -0.76 30.55
CA GLU A 315 15.96 0.34 30.23
C GLU A 315 16.57 1.37 29.24
N ILE A 316 15.75 1.87 28.32
CA ILE A 316 16.08 2.90 27.32
C ILE A 316 15.10 4.07 27.37
N ASP A 317 15.62 5.28 27.10
CA ASP A 317 14.83 6.49 26.92
C ASP A 317 13.88 6.37 25.71
N GLY A 318 12.57 6.42 25.97
CA GLY A 318 11.53 6.33 24.95
C GLY A 318 11.58 7.42 23.88
N SER A 319 12.21 8.56 24.15
CA SER A 319 12.37 9.66 23.17
C SER A 319 13.38 9.31 22.08
N LYS A 320 14.31 8.38 22.36
CA LYS A 320 15.41 8.00 21.45
C LYS A 320 15.22 6.62 20.82
N ILE A 321 14.05 6.00 21.01
CA ILE A 321 13.80 4.62 20.56
C ILE A 321 14.00 4.42 19.06
N GLN A 322 13.59 5.40 18.25
CA GLN A 322 13.77 5.35 16.79
C GLN A 322 15.25 5.37 16.41
N LEU A 323 16.09 6.11 17.12
CA LEU A 323 17.54 6.13 16.86
C LEU A 323 18.15 4.78 17.20
N VAL A 324 17.73 4.16 18.31
CA VAL A 324 18.21 2.83 18.71
C VAL A 324 17.75 1.77 17.72
N GLN A 325 16.47 1.76 17.32
CA GLN A 325 15.95 0.86 16.30
C GLN A 325 16.68 1.03 14.96
N GLU A 326 16.94 2.26 14.50
CA GLU A 326 17.63 2.52 13.24
C GLU A 326 19.10 2.06 13.35
N HIS A 327 19.76 2.33 14.47
CA HIS A 327 21.15 1.94 14.69
C HIS A 327 21.34 0.42 14.74
N CYS A 328 20.49 -0.28 15.50
CA CYS A 328 20.54 -1.73 15.64
C CYS A 328 20.30 -2.42 14.30
N ASN A 329 19.34 -1.93 13.51
CA ASN A 329 19.02 -2.53 12.21
C ASN A 329 20.06 -2.19 11.11
N VAL A 330 20.50 -0.92 11.02
CA VAL A 330 21.36 -0.45 9.92
C VAL A 330 22.84 -0.73 10.16
N LYS A 331 23.33 -0.63 11.40
CA LYS A 331 24.76 -0.79 11.70
C LYS A 331 25.13 -2.11 12.34
N LEU A 332 24.30 -2.59 13.26
CA LEU A 332 24.58 -3.79 14.04
C LEU A 332 23.95 -5.05 13.46
N ASN A 333 23.10 -4.90 12.43
CA ASN A 333 22.38 -6.00 11.78
C ASN A 333 21.53 -6.84 12.74
N LEU A 334 21.09 -6.26 13.86
CA LEU A 334 20.24 -6.90 14.85
C LEU A 334 18.89 -6.18 14.88
N PRO A 335 17.89 -6.66 14.13
CA PRO A 335 16.58 -6.02 14.13
C PRO A 335 15.90 -6.21 15.49
N LEU A 336 15.47 -5.10 16.10
CA LEU A 336 14.66 -5.13 17.31
C LEU A 336 13.25 -5.60 16.97
N THR A 337 12.82 -6.69 17.60
CA THR A 337 11.47 -7.23 17.45
C THR A 337 10.54 -6.67 18.53
N GLU A 338 9.42 -6.08 18.11
CA GLU A 338 8.35 -5.63 19.02
C GLU A 338 7.34 -6.77 19.17
N GLU A 339 7.45 -7.54 20.25
CA GLU A 339 6.50 -8.59 20.63
C GLU A 339 5.80 -8.20 21.94
N TYR A 340 4.49 -8.43 22.01
CA TYR A 340 3.68 -8.13 23.17
C TYR A 340 3.07 -9.42 23.74
N ASP A 341 3.42 -9.72 24.98
CA ASP A 341 2.76 -10.77 25.76
C ASP A 341 1.55 -10.20 26.50
N PHE A 342 0.40 -10.24 25.84
CA PHE A 342 -0.84 -9.69 26.37
C PHE A 342 -1.50 -10.59 27.44
N ARG A 343 -1.09 -11.85 27.56
CA ARG A 343 -1.64 -12.81 28.54
C ARG A 343 -0.96 -12.66 29.90
N ALA A 344 0.35 -12.42 29.90
CA ALA A 344 1.12 -12.20 31.12
C ALA A 344 1.03 -10.75 31.66
N ASP A 345 0.39 -9.84 30.91
CA ASP A 345 0.23 -8.44 31.32
C ASP A 345 -0.98 -8.26 32.25
N ASP A 346 -0.75 -8.29 33.56
CA ASP A 346 -1.77 -7.99 34.58
C ASP A 346 -1.91 -6.49 34.91
N ILE A 347 -0.98 -5.66 34.40
CA ILE A 347 -0.91 -4.24 34.71
C ILE A 347 -1.98 -3.48 33.93
N ASN A 348 -2.13 -3.82 32.64
CA ASN A 348 -3.12 -3.20 31.79
C ASN A 348 -4.50 -3.83 31.99
N ALA A 349 -5.48 -2.99 32.35
CA ALA A 349 -6.86 -3.42 32.54
C ALA A 349 -7.40 -4.16 31.31
N THR A 350 -7.94 -5.36 31.56
CA THR A 350 -8.60 -6.18 30.55
C THR A 350 -9.94 -5.55 30.16
N LEU A 351 -10.20 -5.52 28.87
CA LEU A 351 -11.50 -5.14 28.30
C LEU A 351 -12.29 -6.42 28.05
N ASP A 352 -13.51 -6.49 28.55
CA ASP A 352 -14.41 -7.60 28.24
C ASP A 352 -14.99 -7.42 26.84
N ILE A 353 -14.25 -7.97 25.86
CA ILE A 353 -14.61 -7.92 24.45
C ILE A 353 -14.42 -9.31 23.84
N ASP A 354 -15.50 -9.84 23.29
CA ASP A 354 -15.53 -11.08 22.54
C ASP A 354 -16.26 -10.88 21.20
N LEU A 355 -15.89 -11.71 20.24
CA LEU A 355 -16.66 -11.84 19.00
C LEU A 355 -18.01 -12.47 19.30
N ARG A 356 -19.06 -11.94 18.65
CA ARG A 356 -20.37 -12.56 18.73
C ARG A 356 -20.32 -13.99 18.16
N PRO A 357 -21.06 -14.95 18.74
CA PRO A 357 -20.97 -16.36 18.36
C PRO A 357 -21.46 -16.67 16.94
N ASN A 358 -22.25 -15.78 16.33
CA ASN A 358 -22.71 -15.92 14.95
C ASN A 358 -21.67 -15.49 13.90
N VAL A 359 -20.51 -15.00 14.34
CA VAL A 359 -19.47 -14.46 13.46
C VAL A 359 -18.43 -15.53 13.21
N GLN A 360 -18.33 -15.97 11.96
CA GLN A 360 -17.29 -16.88 11.51
C GLN A 360 -16.29 -16.11 10.65
N ILE A 361 -15.00 -16.26 10.97
CA ILE A 361 -13.94 -15.67 10.17
C ILE A 361 -13.59 -16.58 8.99
N ARG A 362 -13.12 -15.98 7.89
CA ARG A 362 -12.72 -16.71 6.68
C ARG A 362 -11.30 -17.27 6.85
N TYR A 363 -10.96 -18.33 6.12
CA TYR A 363 -9.68 -19.03 6.25
C TYR A 363 -8.45 -18.09 6.07
N TYR A 364 -8.49 -17.17 5.10
CA TYR A 364 -7.36 -16.25 4.88
C TYR A 364 -7.24 -15.17 5.97
N GLN A 365 -8.35 -14.85 6.65
CA GLN A 365 -8.35 -13.94 7.80
C GLN A 365 -7.74 -14.64 9.01
N GLU A 366 -8.11 -15.90 9.21
CA GLU A 366 -7.52 -16.78 10.23
C GLU A 366 -6.00 -16.95 10.00
N HIS A 367 -5.56 -17.23 8.78
CA HIS A 367 -4.12 -17.29 8.46
C HIS A 367 -3.40 -15.97 8.75
N ALA A 368 -4.03 -14.83 8.43
CA ALA A 368 -3.44 -13.51 8.71
C ALA A 368 -3.27 -13.28 10.22
N LEU A 369 -4.27 -13.65 11.03
CA LEU A 369 -4.24 -13.53 12.48
C LEU A 369 -3.29 -14.54 13.13
N SER A 370 -3.23 -15.77 12.63
CA SER A 370 -2.29 -16.80 13.08
C SER A 370 -0.83 -16.34 12.93
N LYS A 371 -0.51 -15.63 11.84
CA LYS A 371 0.81 -15.02 11.67
C LYS A 371 1.08 -13.86 12.62
N MET A 372 0.05 -13.08 12.97
CA MET A 372 0.16 -11.97 13.94
C MET A 372 0.38 -12.48 15.37
N PHE A 373 -0.31 -13.56 15.74
CA PHE A 373 -0.29 -14.09 17.10
C PHE A 373 0.55 -15.37 17.26
N GLY A 374 1.59 -15.53 16.43
CA GLY A 374 2.49 -16.69 16.50
C GLY A 374 3.08 -16.87 17.90
N ASN A 375 3.09 -18.11 18.39
CA ASN A 375 3.66 -18.52 19.68
C ASN A 375 2.99 -17.87 20.92
N GLY A 376 1.72 -17.45 20.82
CA GLY A 376 0.97 -16.91 21.97
C GLY A 376 1.21 -15.43 22.28
N ARG A 377 2.08 -14.76 21.52
CA ARG A 377 2.39 -13.32 21.65
C ARG A 377 1.87 -12.54 20.45
N ALA A 378 1.46 -11.30 20.68
CA ALA A 378 1.01 -10.39 19.62
C ALA A 378 2.21 -9.67 19.01
N ARG A 379 2.35 -9.74 17.68
CA ARG A 379 3.43 -9.06 16.96
C ARG A 379 2.94 -7.80 16.26
N SER A 380 3.81 -6.80 16.22
CA SER A 380 3.57 -5.62 15.41
C SER A 380 3.88 -5.89 13.93
N GLY A 381 3.01 -5.45 13.02
CA GLY A 381 3.22 -5.65 11.60
C GLY A 381 2.06 -5.23 10.71
N ILE A 382 2.25 -5.41 9.40
CA ILE A 382 1.31 -4.95 8.37
C ILE A 382 0.63 -6.15 7.71
N ILE A 383 -0.70 -6.12 7.67
CA ILE A 383 -1.56 -7.08 6.99
C ILE A 383 -2.16 -6.40 5.75
N VAL A 384 -1.89 -7.01 4.59
CA VAL A 384 -2.39 -6.55 3.30
C VAL A 384 -3.57 -7.40 2.88
N LEU A 385 -4.76 -6.82 2.94
CA LEU A 385 -6.00 -7.47 2.54
C LEU A 385 -6.76 -6.61 1.53
N PRO A 386 -7.23 -7.20 0.42
CA PRO A 386 -8.01 -6.48 -0.56
C PRO A 386 -9.24 -5.78 0.05
N CYS A 387 -9.64 -4.66 -0.55
CA CYS A 387 -10.93 -4.05 -0.22
C CYS A 387 -12.06 -5.08 -0.43
N GLY A 388 -13.03 -5.12 0.50
CA GLY A 388 -14.10 -6.13 0.49
C GLY A 388 -13.76 -7.48 1.15
N ALA A 389 -12.48 -7.77 1.43
CA ALA A 389 -12.09 -9.03 2.06
C ALA A 389 -12.21 -9.05 3.60
N GLY A 390 -12.72 -7.97 4.21
CA GLY A 390 -12.96 -7.91 5.65
C GLY A 390 -11.79 -7.40 6.50
N LYS A 391 -11.06 -6.37 6.03
CA LYS A 391 -10.00 -5.68 6.80
C LYS A 391 -10.45 -5.30 8.21
N THR A 392 -11.63 -4.68 8.31
CA THR A 392 -12.21 -4.23 9.58
C THR A 392 -12.45 -5.39 10.55
N LEU A 393 -12.98 -6.51 10.04
CA LEU A 393 -13.23 -7.72 10.85
C LEU A 393 -11.93 -8.31 11.43
N VAL A 394 -10.83 -8.30 10.66
CA VAL A 394 -9.51 -8.74 11.14
C VAL A 394 -9.03 -7.84 12.28
N GLY A 395 -9.16 -6.52 12.16
CA GLY A 395 -8.81 -5.59 13.24
C GLY A 395 -9.66 -5.79 14.51
N ILE A 396 -10.97 -6.01 14.35
CA ILE A 396 -11.88 -6.29 15.47
C ILE A 396 -11.51 -7.63 16.13
N THR A 397 -11.23 -8.67 15.33
CA THR A 397 -10.83 -9.98 15.84
C THR A 397 -9.50 -9.91 16.60
N ALA A 398 -8.54 -9.13 16.09
CA ALA A 398 -7.29 -8.87 16.80
C ALA A 398 -7.53 -8.17 18.15
N ALA A 399 -8.42 -7.17 18.20
CA ALA A 399 -8.79 -6.51 19.46
C ALA A 399 -9.48 -7.48 20.44
N CYS A 400 -10.37 -8.36 19.95
CA CYS A 400 -11.02 -9.41 20.74
C CYS A 400 -10.04 -10.47 21.26
N THR A 401 -8.95 -10.73 20.52
CA THR A 401 -7.93 -11.70 20.92
C THR A 401 -7.02 -11.12 22.00
N VAL A 402 -6.63 -9.85 21.86
CA VAL A 402 -5.75 -9.16 22.83
C VAL A 402 -6.49 -8.83 24.14
N LYS A 403 -7.80 -8.53 24.09
CA LYS A 403 -8.63 -8.18 25.28
C LYS A 403 -8.08 -7.04 26.14
N LYS A 404 -7.34 -6.11 25.54
CA LYS A 404 -6.83 -4.89 26.19
C LYS A 404 -7.40 -3.64 25.53
N SER A 405 -7.15 -2.47 26.13
CA SER A 405 -7.56 -1.19 25.55
C SER A 405 -6.90 -0.98 24.18
N ALA A 406 -7.72 -0.62 23.18
CA ALA A 406 -7.29 -0.50 21.79
C ALA A 406 -7.57 0.90 21.24
N ILE A 407 -6.66 1.39 20.41
CA ILE A 407 -6.80 2.66 19.70
C ILE A 407 -6.81 2.43 18.20
N VAL A 408 -7.82 2.94 17.51
CA VAL A 408 -8.00 2.82 16.07
C VAL A 408 -7.79 4.18 15.42
N LEU A 409 -6.84 4.25 14.49
CA LEU A 409 -6.49 5.45 13.76
C LEU A 409 -6.99 5.39 12.32
N CYS A 410 -7.90 6.31 12.01
CA CYS A 410 -8.57 6.42 10.71
C CYS A 410 -8.08 7.65 9.93
N THR A 411 -8.15 7.59 8.60
CA THR A 411 -7.83 8.73 7.72
C THR A 411 -8.87 9.83 7.78
N SER A 412 -10.14 9.48 8.02
CA SER A 412 -11.30 10.36 7.92
C SER A 412 -12.29 10.12 9.06
N ALA A 413 -13.12 11.14 9.36
CA ALA A 413 -14.19 11.06 10.34
C ALA A 413 -15.26 10.03 9.96
N MET A 414 -15.58 9.89 8.66
CA MET A 414 -16.55 8.90 8.19
C MET A 414 -16.07 7.46 8.42
N SER A 415 -14.79 7.21 8.20
CA SER A 415 -14.18 5.91 8.52
C SER A 415 -14.24 5.63 10.02
N ALA A 416 -14.07 6.64 10.87
CA ALA A 416 -14.18 6.46 12.32
C ALA A 416 -15.60 6.02 12.74
N VAL A 417 -16.64 6.63 12.16
CA VAL A 417 -18.04 6.23 12.38
C VAL A 417 -18.27 4.79 11.88
N GLN A 418 -17.74 4.44 10.70
CA GLN A 418 -17.85 3.08 10.17
C GLN A 418 -17.21 2.05 11.10
N TRP A 419 -16.02 2.33 11.63
CA TRP A 419 -15.37 1.45 12.61
C TRP A 419 -16.24 1.27 13.86
N LYS A 420 -16.86 2.34 14.40
CA LYS A 420 -17.75 2.24 15.57
C LYS A 420 -18.93 1.31 15.29
N GLU A 421 -19.58 1.45 14.14
CA GLU A 421 -20.73 0.60 13.78
C GLU A 421 -20.31 -0.86 13.54
N GLU A 422 -19.15 -1.10 12.93
CA GLU A 422 -18.63 -2.46 12.75
C GLU A 422 -18.21 -3.11 14.08
N PHE A 423 -17.63 -2.37 15.02
CA PHE A 423 -17.37 -2.87 16.38
C PHE A 423 -18.68 -3.29 17.06
N LYS A 424 -19.71 -2.44 17.05
CA LYS A 424 -21.02 -2.77 17.66
C LYS A 424 -21.67 -4.00 17.01
N LYS A 425 -21.50 -4.16 15.71
CA LYS A 425 -22.11 -5.24 14.92
C LYS A 425 -21.45 -6.60 15.17
N TRP A 426 -20.12 -6.65 15.18
CA TRP A 426 -19.37 -7.92 15.22
C TRP A 426 -18.92 -8.33 16.62
N SER A 427 -18.78 -7.39 17.55
CA SER A 427 -18.40 -7.67 18.94
C SER A 427 -19.57 -7.49 19.91
N ASN A 428 -19.41 -7.99 21.13
CA ASN A 428 -20.35 -7.84 22.24
C ASN A 428 -20.06 -6.63 23.15
N ILE A 429 -19.16 -5.73 22.73
CA ILE A 429 -18.75 -4.58 23.53
C ILE A 429 -19.93 -3.64 23.84
N ASN A 430 -19.93 -3.05 25.04
CA ASN A 430 -20.90 -2.04 25.41
C ASN A 430 -20.67 -0.75 24.58
N PRO A 431 -21.75 -0.12 24.06
CA PRO A 431 -21.61 1.12 23.27
C PRO A 431 -20.94 2.27 24.02
N GLU A 432 -20.99 2.29 25.36
CA GLU A 432 -20.37 3.32 26.21
C GLU A 432 -18.84 3.17 26.32
N ASP A 433 -18.31 1.98 26.03
CA ASP A 433 -16.88 1.68 26.05
C ASP A 433 -16.18 2.01 24.71
N ILE A 434 -16.94 2.47 23.71
CA ILE A 434 -16.43 2.97 22.43
C ILE A 434 -16.55 4.48 22.39
N ALA A 435 -15.42 5.18 22.29
CA ALA A 435 -15.41 6.63 22.11
C ALA A 435 -14.91 7.02 20.71
N ILE A 436 -15.66 7.92 20.04
CA ILE A 436 -15.18 8.61 18.83
C ILE A 436 -14.51 9.92 19.22
N PHE A 437 -13.34 10.14 18.62
CA PHE A 437 -12.60 11.39 18.71
C PHE A 437 -12.30 11.94 17.30
N THR A 438 -13.18 12.82 16.83
CA THR A 438 -13.03 13.54 15.56
C THR A 438 -13.05 15.06 15.81
N SER A 439 -12.92 15.84 14.75
CA SER A 439 -13.05 17.30 14.82
C SER A 439 -14.47 17.72 15.25
N GLY A 440 -15.50 17.00 14.80
CA GLY A 440 -16.91 17.28 15.05
C GLY A 440 -17.50 16.63 16.31
N GLU A 441 -17.10 15.40 16.63
CA GLU A 441 -17.62 14.63 17.76
C GLU A 441 -16.52 14.29 18.76
N LYS A 442 -16.78 14.54 20.04
CA LYS A 442 -15.84 14.34 21.15
C LYS A 442 -16.55 13.64 22.30
N GLU A 443 -16.59 12.31 22.23
CA GLU A 443 -17.09 11.49 23.32
C GLU A 443 -15.99 11.27 24.36
N LYS A 444 -16.36 11.17 25.64
CA LYS A 444 -15.44 10.84 26.73
C LYS A 444 -15.59 9.36 27.07
N LEU A 445 -14.47 8.70 27.35
CA LEU A 445 -14.48 7.38 27.98
C LEU A 445 -14.75 7.51 29.47
N ASN A 446 -15.74 6.76 29.95
CA ASN A 446 -16.10 6.71 31.38
C ASN A 446 -15.32 5.61 32.13
N HIS A 447 -14.83 4.58 31.42
CA HIS A 447 -14.22 3.40 32.02
C HIS A 447 -12.69 3.35 31.93
N LYS A 448 -12.09 2.58 32.86
CA LYS A 448 -10.67 2.23 32.88
C LYS A 448 -10.26 1.30 31.74
N ALA A 449 -11.12 0.82 30.86
CA ALA A 449 -10.72 0.10 29.66
C ALA A 449 -11.72 0.43 28.55
N GLY A 450 -11.27 0.55 27.31
CA GLY A 450 -12.15 0.90 26.20
C GLY A 450 -11.44 1.00 24.86
N VAL A 451 -12.24 1.22 23.82
CA VAL A 451 -11.78 1.39 22.44
C VAL A 451 -11.94 2.85 22.05
N ILE A 452 -10.83 3.52 21.68
CA ILE A 452 -10.88 4.87 21.11
C ILE A 452 -10.71 4.79 19.61
N ILE A 453 -11.61 5.43 18.87
CA ILE A 453 -11.50 5.59 17.42
C ILE A 453 -11.22 7.07 17.14
N CYS A 454 -10.07 7.36 16.54
CA CYS A 454 -9.63 8.73 16.28
C CYS A 454 -9.03 8.90 14.89
N THR A 455 -8.88 10.15 14.44
CA THR A 455 -8.27 10.43 13.14
C THR A 455 -6.80 10.82 13.26
N TYR A 456 -5.99 10.49 12.23
CA TYR A 456 -4.56 10.83 12.21
C TYR A 456 -4.29 12.34 12.34
N SER A 457 -5.13 13.18 11.75
CA SER A 457 -5.01 14.65 11.82
C SER A 457 -5.18 15.17 13.25
N MET A 458 -6.12 14.62 14.01
CA MET A 458 -6.38 15.02 15.40
C MET A 458 -5.19 14.75 16.32
N VAL A 459 -4.52 13.61 16.14
CA VAL A 459 -3.33 13.25 16.93
C VAL A 459 -2.12 14.12 16.59
N THR A 460 -1.93 14.45 15.31
CA THR A 460 -0.71 15.11 14.81
C THR A 460 -0.74 16.64 14.87
N GLN A 461 -1.92 17.27 14.87
CA GLN A 461 -2.04 18.73 14.91
C GLN A 461 -1.48 19.34 16.20
N ASN A 462 -0.60 20.34 16.09
CA ASN A 462 0.05 21.05 17.20
C ASN A 462 -0.56 22.42 17.54
N THR A 463 -1.51 22.90 16.74
CA THR A 463 -2.13 24.23 16.92
C THR A 463 -2.95 24.26 18.21
N ARG A 464 -3.11 25.45 18.82
CA ARG A 464 -3.95 25.71 20.01
C ARG A 464 -5.27 24.93 19.93
N ARG A 465 -5.33 23.81 20.66
CA ARG A 465 -6.50 22.94 20.74
C ARG A 465 -7.53 23.59 21.67
N ALA A 466 -8.81 23.34 21.40
CA ALA A 466 -9.86 23.59 22.39
C ALA A 466 -9.51 22.83 23.69
N HIS A 467 -9.87 23.40 24.84
CA HIS A 467 -9.54 22.86 26.16
C HIS A 467 -9.91 21.36 26.29
N ASP A 468 -11.08 20.99 25.77
CA ASP A 468 -11.58 19.60 25.79
C ASP A 468 -10.73 18.64 24.95
N SER A 469 -10.24 19.09 23.79
CA SER A 469 -9.34 18.28 22.94
C SER A 469 -7.96 18.11 23.56
N LYS A 470 -7.53 19.04 24.41
CA LYS A 470 -6.27 18.90 25.14
C LYS A 470 -6.41 17.84 26.24
N GLN A 471 -7.49 17.89 27.03
CA GLN A 471 -7.75 16.91 28.09
C GLN A 471 -7.80 15.47 27.55
N VAL A 472 -8.50 15.25 26.43
CA VAL A 472 -8.58 13.92 25.81
C VAL A 472 -7.22 13.46 25.29
N MET A 473 -6.41 14.37 24.73
CA MET A 473 -5.06 14.01 24.27
C MET A 473 -4.11 13.71 25.43
N ASP A 474 -4.22 14.45 26.54
CA ASP A 474 -3.46 14.19 27.76
C ASP A 474 -3.89 12.82 28.35
N PHE A 475 -5.17 12.44 28.22
CA PHE A 475 -5.66 11.10 28.56
C PHE A 475 -5.08 10.01 27.66
N ILE A 476 -5.06 10.20 26.33
CA ILE A 476 -4.50 9.22 25.38
C ILE A 476 -2.99 9.02 25.60
N THR A 477 -2.27 10.09 25.94
CA THR A 477 -0.80 10.09 26.10
C THR A 477 -0.36 9.57 27.48
N SER A 478 -1.19 9.74 28.51
CA SER A 478 -0.85 9.30 29.87
C SER A 478 -0.94 7.79 30.07
N ARG A 479 -1.59 7.07 29.15
CA ARG A 479 -1.87 5.64 29.26
C ARG A 479 -1.20 4.83 28.16
N GLU A 480 -0.86 3.59 28.49
CA GLU A 480 -0.46 2.56 27.55
C GLU A 480 -1.67 1.89 26.87
N TRP A 481 -1.50 1.60 25.58
CA TRP A 481 -2.47 0.91 24.76
C TRP A 481 -1.96 -0.48 24.42
N GLY A 482 -2.79 -1.51 24.55
CA GLY A 482 -2.41 -2.88 24.21
C GLY A 482 -2.29 -3.08 22.71
N LEU A 483 -3.19 -2.46 21.94
CA LEU A 483 -3.23 -2.57 20.48
C LEU A 483 -3.51 -1.21 19.81
N MET A 484 -2.67 -0.85 18.84
CA MET A 484 -2.91 0.25 17.91
C MET A 484 -3.26 -0.30 16.53
N VAL A 485 -4.49 -0.07 16.07
CA VAL A 485 -4.93 -0.41 14.72
C VAL A 485 -4.81 0.80 13.83
N LEU A 486 -3.97 0.70 12.81
CA LEU A 486 -3.72 1.73 11.81
C LEU A 486 -4.47 1.35 10.53
N ASP A 487 -5.53 2.07 10.20
CA ASP A 487 -6.27 1.84 8.96
C ASP A 487 -5.61 2.60 7.80
N GLU A 488 -5.72 2.02 6.60
CA GLU A 488 -5.26 2.60 5.34
C GLU A 488 -3.81 3.09 5.39
N VAL A 489 -2.91 2.28 5.98
CA VAL A 489 -1.52 2.65 6.33
C VAL A 489 -0.77 3.36 5.21
N HIS A 490 -0.91 2.85 3.99
CA HIS A 490 -0.25 3.41 2.83
C HIS A 490 -0.60 4.88 2.55
N VAL A 491 -1.75 5.40 3.02
CA VAL A 491 -2.18 6.80 2.79
C VAL A 491 -1.29 7.74 3.57
N VAL A 492 -0.98 7.39 4.80
CA VAL A 492 -0.40 8.34 5.73
C VAL A 492 1.11 8.49 5.46
N PRO A 493 1.61 9.73 5.31
CA PRO A 493 3.04 9.99 5.22
C PRO A 493 3.81 9.46 6.43
N ALA A 494 5.02 8.94 6.19
CA ALA A 494 5.90 8.40 7.24
C ALA A 494 6.13 9.39 8.40
N ASP A 495 6.22 10.70 8.12
CA ASP A 495 6.41 11.72 9.16
C ASP A 495 5.23 11.82 10.14
N MET A 496 4.01 11.57 9.67
CA MET A 496 2.83 11.55 10.55
C MET A 496 2.85 10.31 11.44
N PHE A 497 3.21 9.15 10.89
CA PHE A 497 3.38 7.92 11.69
C PHE A 497 4.43 8.07 12.77
N ARG A 498 5.57 8.69 12.45
CA ARG A 498 6.62 8.99 13.44
C ARG A 498 6.05 9.78 14.61
N ARG A 499 5.33 10.88 14.32
CA ARG A 499 4.71 11.71 15.36
C ARG A 499 3.63 11.00 16.17
N VAL A 500 2.85 10.13 15.54
CA VAL A 500 1.82 9.34 16.22
C VAL A 500 2.46 8.34 17.18
N THR A 501 3.44 7.59 16.69
CA THR A 501 4.17 6.56 17.46
C THR A 501 4.99 7.16 18.59
N GLU A 502 5.50 8.40 18.44
CA GLU A 502 6.17 9.15 19.51
C GLU A 502 5.21 9.60 20.63
N ARG A 503 3.94 9.86 20.30
CA ARG A 503 2.95 10.38 21.26
C ARG A 503 2.20 9.27 21.97
N ILE A 504 1.79 8.26 21.21
CA ILE A 504 0.93 7.20 21.70
C ILE A 504 1.84 5.99 21.94
N LYS A 505 1.99 5.63 23.21
CA LYS A 505 2.77 4.46 23.60
C LYS A 505 1.87 3.22 23.55
N THR A 506 2.25 2.29 22.70
CA THR A 506 1.46 1.10 22.38
C THR A 506 2.35 -0.13 22.38
N HIS A 507 1.84 -1.24 22.90
CA HIS A 507 2.57 -2.50 22.93
C HIS A 507 2.60 -3.19 21.56
N SER A 508 1.44 -3.36 20.92
CA SER A 508 1.33 -3.96 19.59
C SER A 508 0.75 -2.98 18.57
N LYS A 509 1.32 -2.96 17.36
CA LYS A 509 0.89 -2.10 16.24
C LYS A 509 0.45 -2.95 15.06
N LEU A 510 -0.81 -2.83 14.68
CA LEU A 510 -1.38 -3.53 13.53
C LEU A 510 -1.68 -2.54 12.39
N GLY A 511 -0.97 -2.70 11.28
CA GLY A 511 -1.23 -1.96 10.05
C GLY A 511 -2.18 -2.69 9.12
N LEU A 512 -3.32 -2.10 8.79
CA LEU A 512 -4.26 -2.62 7.79
C LEU A 512 -4.16 -1.81 6.50
N THR A 513 -3.97 -2.50 5.37
CA THR A 513 -3.92 -1.84 4.06
C THR A 513 -4.44 -2.74 2.95
N ALA A 514 -4.94 -2.13 1.86
CA ALA A 514 -5.31 -2.88 0.65
C ALA A 514 -4.16 -3.04 -0.34
N THR A 515 -3.28 -2.06 -0.41
CA THR A 515 -2.11 -2.08 -1.30
C THR A 515 -0.91 -1.51 -0.57
N LEU A 516 0.28 -2.06 -0.80
CA LEU A 516 1.54 -1.57 -0.24
C LEU A 516 2.33 -0.68 -1.20
N LEU A 517 1.68 -0.14 -2.23
CA LEU A 517 2.34 0.72 -3.19
C LEU A 517 2.28 2.17 -2.73
N ARG A 518 3.45 2.78 -2.62
CA ARG A 518 3.61 4.18 -2.26
C ARG A 518 4.47 4.86 -3.33
N GLU A 519 3.96 5.96 -3.87
CA GLU A 519 4.56 6.68 -5.01
C GLU A 519 5.83 7.46 -4.64
N ASP A 520 6.13 7.59 -3.35
CA ASP A 520 7.33 8.29 -2.85
C ASP A 520 8.47 7.34 -2.46
N ASP A 521 8.37 6.03 -2.79
CA ASP A 521 9.33 4.96 -2.52
C ASP A 521 9.74 4.80 -1.04
N LYS A 522 9.03 5.45 -0.12
CA LYS A 522 9.27 5.39 1.33
C LYS A 522 8.54 4.23 2.01
N ILE A 523 8.36 3.12 1.29
CA ILE A 523 7.75 1.91 1.84
C ILE A 523 8.66 1.28 2.90
N LYS A 524 9.98 1.36 2.69
CA LYS A 524 10.99 0.88 3.64
C LYS A 524 10.85 1.53 5.03
N ASP A 525 10.45 2.81 5.08
CA ASP A 525 10.21 3.52 6.34
C ASP A 525 9.00 2.95 7.10
N LEU A 526 7.99 2.39 6.42
CA LEU A 526 6.80 1.83 7.07
C LEU A 526 7.12 0.52 7.81
N ASN A 527 7.94 -0.32 7.19
CA ASN A 527 8.40 -1.58 7.80
C ASN A 527 9.13 -1.31 9.13
N PHE A 528 9.81 -0.17 9.22
CA PHE A 528 10.52 0.26 10.42
C PHE A 528 9.60 0.83 11.51
N LEU A 529 8.58 1.61 11.12
CA LEU A 529 7.72 2.32 12.08
C LEU A 529 6.66 1.41 12.72
N ILE A 530 6.11 0.49 11.92
CA ILE A 530 5.01 -0.39 12.34
C ILE A 530 5.53 -1.81 12.57
N GLY A 531 6.31 -2.33 11.65
CA GLY A 531 6.78 -3.72 11.65
C GLY A 531 6.73 -4.34 10.26
N PRO A 532 7.22 -5.58 10.10
CA PRO A 532 7.29 -6.26 8.82
C PRO A 532 5.89 -6.54 8.23
N LYS A 533 5.85 -6.82 6.92
CA LYS A 533 4.66 -7.33 6.24
C LYS A 533 4.42 -8.78 6.69
N LEU A 534 3.35 -9.01 7.45
CA LEU A 534 3.01 -10.32 8.01
C LEU A 534 2.30 -11.21 7.00
N TYR A 535 1.32 -10.63 6.29
CA TYR A 535 0.48 -11.38 5.37
C TYR A 535 0.02 -10.52 4.21
N GLU A 536 0.01 -11.11 3.01
CA GLU A 536 -0.55 -10.51 1.81
C GLU A 536 -1.45 -11.52 1.10
N ALA A 537 -2.75 -11.25 1.11
CA ALA A 537 -3.71 -12.11 0.44
C ALA A 537 -3.50 -12.11 -1.09
N ASN A 538 -3.80 -13.26 -1.71
CA ASN A 538 -3.81 -13.38 -3.17
C ASN A 538 -5.17 -13.00 -3.74
N TRP A 539 -5.20 -11.96 -4.58
CA TRP A 539 -6.41 -11.50 -5.25
C TRP A 539 -7.04 -12.57 -6.14
N LEU A 540 -6.23 -13.29 -6.93
CA LEU A 540 -6.73 -14.28 -7.88
C LEU A 540 -7.42 -15.44 -7.16
N GLN A 541 -6.79 -15.95 -6.09
CA GLN A 541 -7.34 -17.03 -5.28
C GLN A 541 -8.67 -16.63 -4.62
N LEU A 542 -8.73 -15.43 -4.03
CA LEU A 542 -9.97 -14.92 -3.42
C LEU A 542 -11.11 -14.74 -4.44
N SER A 543 -10.76 -14.46 -5.69
CA SER A 543 -11.71 -14.35 -6.80
C SER A 543 -12.18 -15.72 -7.30
N GLU A 544 -11.28 -16.71 -7.35
CA GLU A 544 -11.62 -18.09 -7.72
C GLU A 544 -12.51 -18.79 -6.70
N GLU A 545 -12.28 -18.54 -5.42
CA GLU A 545 -13.07 -19.08 -4.30
C GLU A 545 -14.40 -18.32 -4.09
N GLY A 546 -14.67 -17.28 -4.90
CA GLY A 546 -15.93 -16.54 -4.86
C GLY A 546 -16.06 -15.56 -3.68
N HIS A 547 -14.98 -15.28 -2.95
CA HIS A 547 -14.98 -14.25 -1.91
C HIS A 547 -14.98 -12.83 -2.48
N ILE A 548 -14.47 -12.66 -3.71
CA ILE A 548 -14.43 -11.42 -4.47
C ILE A 548 -14.99 -11.68 -5.87
N ALA A 549 -15.67 -10.71 -6.47
CA ALA A 549 -16.17 -10.85 -7.84
C ALA A 549 -15.02 -10.88 -8.87
N ARG A 550 -15.15 -11.71 -9.92
CA ARG A 550 -14.24 -11.69 -11.07
C ARG A 550 -14.42 -10.41 -11.86
N VAL A 551 -13.31 -9.74 -12.17
CA VAL A 551 -13.32 -8.42 -12.81
C VAL A 551 -12.77 -8.51 -14.21
N GLN A 552 -13.49 -7.92 -15.15
CA GLN A 552 -12.97 -7.65 -16.47
C GLN A 552 -12.58 -6.17 -16.58
N CYS A 553 -11.28 -5.91 -16.59
CA CYS A 553 -10.74 -4.58 -16.84
C CYS A 553 -10.66 -4.35 -18.34
N ALA A 554 -11.31 -3.28 -18.82
CA ALA A 554 -11.35 -2.90 -20.20
C ALA A 554 -10.93 -1.44 -20.38
N GLU A 555 -9.95 -1.19 -21.22
CA GLU A 555 -9.56 0.15 -21.61
C GLU A 555 -10.20 0.50 -22.95
N VAL A 556 -10.99 1.57 -22.98
CA VAL A 556 -11.69 2.00 -24.19
C VAL A 556 -10.98 3.21 -24.78
N TRP A 557 -10.33 3.01 -25.92
CA TRP A 557 -9.60 4.06 -26.60
C TRP A 557 -10.53 4.90 -27.47
N CYS A 558 -10.74 6.15 -27.05
CA CYS A 558 -11.57 7.12 -27.74
C CYS A 558 -10.69 8.01 -28.63
N PRO A 559 -10.86 8.02 -29.96
CA PRO A 559 -10.13 8.94 -30.81
C PRO A 559 -10.52 10.40 -30.49
N MET A 560 -9.55 11.30 -30.50
CA MET A 560 -9.82 12.74 -30.37
C MET A 560 -10.49 13.28 -31.63
N THR A 561 -11.43 14.22 -31.48
CA THR A 561 -11.94 14.95 -32.64
C THR A 561 -10.93 16.00 -33.09
N THR A 562 -10.96 16.34 -34.37
CA THR A 562 -9.98 17.24 -34.99
C THR A 562 -9.96 18.62 -34.34
N GLU A 563 -11.13 19.13 -33.94
CA GLU A 563 -11.31 20.46 -33.35
C GLU A 563 -10.73 20.52 -31.93
N PHE A 564 -10.96 19.49 -31.12
CA PHE A 564 -10.41 19.41 -29.78
C PHE A 564 -8.91 19.12 -29.80
N TYR A 565 -8.43 18.33 -30.78
CA TYR A 565 -7.02 18.00 -30.89
C TYR A 565 -6.15 19.20 -31.28
N SER A 566 -6.63 20.07 -32.19
CA SER A 566 -5.91 21.29 -32.55
C SER A 566 -5.74 22.22 -31.34
N GLU A 567 -6.79 22.42 -30.54
CA GLU A 567 -6.73 23.23 -29.32
C GLU A 567 -5.87 22.59 -28.23
N TYR A 568 -5.90 21.26 -28.11
CA TYR A 568 -5.06 20.52 -27.17
C TYR A 568 -3.57 20.74 -27.43
N LEU A 569 -3.15 20.73 -28.70
CA LEU A 569 -1.76 21.00 -29.09
C LEU A 569 -1.35 22.45 -28.83
N GLN A 570 -2.27 23.41 -29.04
CA GLN A 570 -2.02 24.83 -28.81
C GLN A 570 -1.98 25.22 -27.32
N ALA A 571 -2.75 24.53 -26.48
CA ALA A 571 -2.80 24.79 -25.05
C ALA A 571 -1.41 24.64 -24.41
N LYS A 572 -0.98 25.65 -23.63
CA LYS A 572 0.31 25.63 -22.91
C LYS A 572 0.19 25.08 -21.49
N THR A 573 -0.98 25.23 -20.87
CA THR A 573 -1.25 24.81 -19.49
C THR A 573 -1.67 23.34 -19.44
N THR A 574 -1.05 22.55 -18.55
CA THR A 574 -1.37 21.13 -18.35
C THR A 574 -2.83 20.90 -17.94
N ASN A 575 -3.38 21.76 -17.09
CA ASN A 575 -4.79 21.66 -16.64
C ASN A 575 -5.77 21.85 -17.80
N LYS A 576 -5.50 22.81 -18.70
CA LYS A 576 -6.34 23.04 -19.88
C LYS A 576 -6.26 21.87 -20.86
N ARG A 577 -5.07 21.29 -21.05
CA ARG A 577 -4.89 20.04 -21.81
C ARG A 577 -5.69 18.88 -21.22
N SER A 578 -5.64 18.71 -19.89
CA SER A 578 -6.40 17.69 -19.17
C SER A 578 -7.92 17.87 -19.33
N LEU A 579 -8.40 19.12 -19.27
CA LEU A 579 -9.80 19.43 -19.49
C LEU A 579 -10.24 19.10 -20.93
N LEU A 580 -9.42 19.46 -21.93
CA LEU A 580 -9.68 19.15 -23.34
C LEU A 580 -9.67 17.64 -23.64
N SER A 581 -8.79 16.86 -23.02
CA SER A 581 -8.76 15.40 -23.18
C SER A 581 -9.95 14.72 -22.49
N THR A 582 -10.42 15.27 -21.37
CA THR A 582 -11.57 14.79 -20.61
C THR A 582 -12.90 15.11 -21.31
N MET A 583 -13.04 16.32 -21.87
CA MET A 583 -14.24 16.80 -22.56
C MET A 583 -14.31 16.38 -24.04
N ASN A 584 -13.58 15.35 -24.43
CA ASN A 584 -13.63 14.81 -25.79
C ASN A 584 -15.06 14.31 -26.11
N PRO A 585 -15.71 14.80 -27.19
CA PRO A 585 -17.04 14.33 -27.60
C PRO A 585 -17.12 12.82 -27.81
N ARG A 586 -16.07 12.19 -28.36
CA ARG A 586 -16.04 10.73 -28.56
C ARG A 586 -16.00 9.96 -27.24
N LYS A 587 -15.34 10.53 -26.22
CA LYS A 587 -15.31 9.98 -24.86
C LYS A 587 -16.69 10.06 -24.21
N TYR A 588 -17.41 11.17 -24.40
CA TYR A 588 -18.81 11.32 -23.97
C TYR A 588 -19.72 10.27 -24.62
N GLN A 589 -19.61 10.09 -25.94
CA GLN A 589 -20.39 9.09 -26.68
C GLN A 589 -20.11 7.66 -26.19
N ALA A 590 -18.85 7.32 -25.94
CA ALA A 590 -18.48 6.02 -25.38
C ALA A 590 -19.08 5.81 -23.98
N CYS A 591 -19.03 6.85 -23.12
CA CYS A 591 -19.64 6.81 -21.79
C CYS A 591 -21.16 6.59 -21.87
N GLN A 592 -21.86 7.35 -22.72
CA GLN A 592 -23.30 7.23 -22.94
C GLN A 592 -23.69 5.82 -23.41
N PHE A 593 -22.93 5.27 -24.35
CA PHE A 593 -23.14 3.93 -24.89
C PHE A 593 -22.98 2.84 -23.82
N LEU A 594 -21.92 2.93 -23.00
CA LEU A 594 -21.67 1.95 -21.95
C LEU A 594 -22.74 2.00 -20.85
N ILE A 595 -23.21 3.19 -20.48
CA ILE A 595 -24.29 3.35 -19.50
C ILE A 595 -25.56 2.67 -20.03
N ASP A 596 -26.03 3.02 -21.22
CA ASP A 596 -27.25 2.41 -21.79
C ASP A 596 -27.11 0.89 -22.01
N PHE A 597 -25.92 0.41 -22.42
CA PHE A 597 -25.65 -1.01 -22.55
C PHE A 597 -25.83 -1.76 -21.22
N HIS A 598 -25.36 -1.20 -20.11
CA HIS A 598 -25.50 -1.82 -18.78
C HIS A 598 -26.87 -1.58 -18.16
N GLU A 599 -27.51 -0.44 -18.39
CA GLU A 599 -28.89 -0.19 -17.92
C GLU A 599 -29.88 -1.18 -18.55
N ARG A 600 -29.70 -1.52 -19.84
CA ARG A 600 -30.50 -2.57 -20.52
C ARG A 600 -30.29 -3.97 -19.95
N ARG A 601 -29.13 -4.22 -19.34
CA ARG A 601 -28.82 -5.48 -18.64
C ARG A 601 -29.33 -5.50 -17.20
N GLY A 602 -29.83 -4.37 -16.68
CA GLY A 602 -30.20 -4.22 -15.27
C GLY A 602 -28.99 -4.13 -14.34
N ASP A 603 -27.84 -3.72 -14.86
CA ASP A 603 -26.61 -3.53 -14.10
C ASP A 603 -26.59 -2.18 -13.37
N LYS A 604 -25.96 -2.14 -12.19
CA LYS A 604 -25.75 -0.90 -11.44
C LYS A 604 -24.41 -0.29 -11.85
N VAL A 605 -24.45 0.94 -12.37
CA VAL A 605 -23.31 1.65 -12.97
C VAL A 605 -22.88 2.81 -12.08
N ILE A 606 -21.59 2.87 -11.77
CA ILE A 606 -20.97 4.04 -11.14
C ILE A 606 -19.99 4.66 -12.11
N VAL A 607 -20.14 5.97 -12.34
CA VAL A 607 -19.27 6.75 -13.22
C VAL A 607 -18.41 7.69 -12.38
N PHE A 608 -17.09 7.56 -12.50
CA PHE A 608 -16.12 8.40 -11.79
C PHE A 608 -15.48 9.43 -12.70
N SER A 609 -15.39 10.65 -12.19
CA SER A 609 -14.57 11.70 -12.80
C SER A 609 -13.91 12.54 -11.72
N ASP A 610 -12.59 12.70 -11.83
CA ASP A 610 -11.81 13.52 -10.90
C ASP A 610 -12.01 15.03 -11.14
N ASN A 611 -12.49 15.39 -12.34
CA ASN A 611 -12.76 16.77 -12.70
C ASN A 611 -14.24 17.08 -12.47
N VAL A 612 -14.55 17.95 -11.51
CA VAL A 612 -15.92 18.29 -11.10
C VAL A 612 -16.71 18.95 -12.25
N TYR A 613 -16.07 19.81 -13.04
CA TYR A 613 -16.74 20.45 -14.18
C TYR A 613 -17.15 19.44 -15.26
N ALA A 614 -16.27 18.49 -15.57
CA ALA A 614 -16.61 17.39 -16.47
C ALA A 614 -17.72 16.52 -15.87
N LEU A 615 -17.63 16.17 -14.58
CA LEU A 615 -18.65 15.38 -13.88
C LEU A 615 -20.04 16.04 -14.00
N GLU A 616 -20.15 17.34 -13.73
CA GLU A 616 -21.39 18.09 -13.80
C GLU A 616 -21.95 18.12 -15.22
N LYS A 617 -21.10 18.39 -16.23
CA LYS A 617 -21.52 18.42 -17.64
C LYS A 617 -21.97 17.04 -18.15
N TYR A 618 -21.31 15.97 -17.73
CA TYR A 618 -21.73 14.60 -18.08
C TYR A 618 -23.04 14.22 -17.38
N ALA A 619 -23.18 14.52 -16.09
CA ALA A 619 -24.37 14.18 -15.31
C ALA A 619 -25.61 14.95 -15.77
N THR A 620 -25.49 16.26 -16.00
CA THR A 620 -26.59 17.10 -16.50
C THR A 620 -26.97 16.74 -17.94
N GLY A 621 -25.99 16.48 -18.81
CA GLY A 621 -26.23 16.07 -20.19
C GLY A 621 -26.91 14.70 -20.32
N MET A 622 -26.72 13.79 -19.35
CA MET A 622 -27.34 12.46 -19.32
C MET A 622 -28.54 12.37 -18.36
N THR A 623 -28.90 13.46 -17.67
CA THR A 623 -29.96 13.52 -16.65
C THR A 623 -29.81 12.44 -15.56
N LYS A 624 -28.61 12.27 -15.02
CA LYS A 624 -28.29 11.30 -13.96
C LYS A 624 -27.83 12.02 -12.67
N PRO A 625 -28.06 11.43 -11.48
CA PRO A 625 -27.63 12.03 -10.21
C PRO A 625 -26.10 12.01 -10.08
N TYR A 626 -25.54 13.04 -9.44
CA TYR A 626 -24.11 13.17 -9.20
C TYR A 626 -23.79 13.63 -7.77
N ILE A 627 -22.63 13.25 -7.25
CA ILE A 627 -22.13 13.61 -5.92
C ILE A 627 -20.74 14.20 -6.06
N TYR A 628 -20.54 15.39 -5.49
CA TYR A 628 -19.28 16.12 -5.44
C TYR A 628 -19.08 16.79 -4.07
N GLY A 629 -18.04 17.62 -3.91
CA GLY A 629 -17.54 18.15 -2.63
C GLY A 629 -18.57 18.93 -1.86
N ASP A 630 -19.30 19.78 -2.56
CA ASP A 630 -20.26 20.69 -1.95
C ASP A 630 -21.62 20.02 -1.72
N THR A 631 -21.82 18.77 -2.17
CA THR A 631 -23.05 18.02 -1.89
C THR A 631 -23.19 17.76 -0.39
N SER A 632 -24.33 18.14 0.19
CA SER A 632 -24.59 17.96 1.62
C SER A 632 -24.61 16.47 2.01
N GLN A 633 -24.22 16.15 3.26
CA GLN A 633 -24.19 14.76 3.73
C GLN A 633 -25.58 14.08 3.67
N ARG A 634 -26.65 14.82 4.01
CA ARG A 634 -28.02 14.31 3.93
C ARG A 634 -28.42 13.95 2.50
N GLU A 635 -28.13 14.84 1.55
CA GLU A 635 -28.43 14.59 0.14
C GLU A 635 -27.64 13.39 -0.39
N ARG A 636 -26.36 13.30 -0.02
CA ARG A 636 -25.48 12.18 -0.35
C ARG A 636 -26.05 10.85 0.14
N GLU A 637 -26.50 10.77 1.40
CA GLU A 637 -27.15 9.57 1.95
C GLU A 637 -28.42 9.20 1.17
N VAL A 638 -29.27 10.17 0.85
CA VAL A 638 -30.51 9.94 0.08
C VAL A 638 -30.19 9.41 -1.33
N VAL A 639 -29.22 10.00 -2.03
CA VAL A 639 -28.81 9.54 -3.36
C VAL A 639 -28.27 8.10 -3.30
N LEU A 640 -27.45 7.78 -2.29
CA LEU A 640 -26.89 6.44 -2.12
C LEU A 640 -27.96 5.41 -1.74
N GLN A 641 -28.88 5.74 -0.84
CA GLN A 641 -30.00 4.87 -0.47
C GLN A 641 -30.90 4.60 -1.67
N ASN A 642 -31.21 5.63 -2.45
CA ASN A 642 -31.97 5.48 -3.70
C ASN A 642 -31.22 4.58 -4.69
N PHE A 643 -29.91 4.76 -4.86
CA PHE A 643 -29.13 3.89 -5.74
C PHE A 643 -29.13 2.43 -5.28
N GLN A 644 -29.07 2.18 -3.96
CA GLN A 644 -29.08 0.83 -3.38
C GLN A 644 -30.44 0.14 -3.47
N GLN A 645 -31.51 0.84 -3.10
CA GLN A 645 -32.84 0.23 -2.92
C GLN A 645 -33.75 0.39 -4.13
N ASN A 646 -33.59 1.47 -4.91
CA ASN A 646 -34.46 1.77 -6.03
C ASN A 646 -33.86 1.24 -7.34
N ASP A 647 -34.55 0.32 -7.99
CA ASP A 647 -34.12 -0.24 -9.28
C ASP A 647 -34.25 0.76 -10.43
N ALA A 648 -35.08 1.80 -10.30
CA ALA A 648 -35.20 2.85 -11.31
C ALA A 648 -33.93 3.73 -11.42
N VAL A 649 -33.11 3.79 -10.34
CA VAL A 649 -31.84 4.53 -10.33
C VAL A 649 -30.70 3.53 -10.46
N SER A 650 -30.30 3.26 -11.70
CA SER A 650 -29.20 2.35 -12.03
C SER A 650 -27.83 3.02 -12.12
N THR A 651 -27.78 4.35 -12.29
CA THR A 651 -26.53 5.07 -12.57
C THR A 651 -26.31 6.25 -11.64
N VAL A 652 -25.10 6.38 -11.08
CA VAL A 652 -24.68 7.54 -10.28
C VAL A 652 -23.29 8.02 -10.69
N PHE A 653 -23.09 9.33 -10.68
CA PHE A 653 -21.82 10.00 -10.96
C PHE A 653 -21.14 10.41 -9.66
N LEU A 654 -19.87 10.06 -9.48
CA LEU A 654 -19.10 10.37 -8.26
C LEU A 654 -17.82 11.12 -8.60
N SER A 655 -17.53 12.16 -7.81
CA SER A 655 -16.22 12.80 -7.81
C SER A 655 -15.20 11.98 -7.01
N LYS A 656 -14.01 12.54 -6.80
CA LYS A 656 -12.93 12.01 -5.97
C LYS A 656 -13.35 11.62 -4.54
N ILE A 657 -14.48 12.11 -4.04
CA ILE A 657 -15.02 11.78 -2.70
C ILE A 657 -15.35 10.30 -2.54
N GLY A 658 -15.67 9.61 -3.64
CA GLY A 658 -15.87 8.16 -3.59
C GLY A 658 -14.60 7.38 -3.18
N ASP A 659 -13.42 7.99 -3.27
CA ASP A 659 -12.14 7.34 -2.97
C ASP A 659 -11.80 7.32 -1.50
N THR A 660 -12.14 8.37 -0.77
CA THR A 660 -11.50 8.62 0.51
C THR A 660 -12.24 7.95 1.65
N SER A 661 -13.58 7.90 1.65
CA SER A 661 -14.31 7.31 2.81
C SER A 661 -15.77 6.95 2.59
N LEU A 662 -16.29 7.00 1.36
CA LEU A 662 -17.68 6.66 1.11
C LEU A 662 -17.85 5.14 1.07
N ASP A 663 -18.84 4.61 1.80
CA ASP A 663 -19.25 3.23 1.58
C ASP A 663 -19.98 3.16 0.24
N LEU A 664 -19.26 2.67 -0.77
CA LEU A 664 -19.81 2.56 -2.11
C LEU A 664 -20.79 1.38 -2.16
N PRO A 665 -22.02 1.61 -2.63
CA PRO A 665 -22.99 0.54 -2.80
C PRO A 665 -22.50 -0.52 -3.78
N GLU A 666 -23.02 -1.75 -3.65
CA GLU A 666 -22.69 -2.87 -4.54
C GLU A 666 -23.02 -2.51 -6.00
N ALA A 667 -21.99 -2.20 -6.79
CA ALA A 667 -22.12 -1.88 -8.21
C ALA A 667 -21.44 -2.93 -9.07
N THR A 668 -21.95 -3.12 -10.28
CA THR A 668 -21.52 -4.17 -11.20
C THR A 668 -20.61 -3.63 -12.30
N CYS A 669 -20.80 -2.36 -12.66
CA CYS A 669 -20.03 -1.68 -13.68
C CYS A 669 -19.46 -0.38 -13.14
N LEU A 670 -18.16 -0.20 -13.33
CA LEU A 670 -17.41 0.99 -12.97
C LEU A 670 -16.86 1.64 -14.25
N ILE A 671 -17.21 2.89 -14.50
CA ILE A 671 -16.70 3.66 -15.66
C ILE A 671 -15.88 4.82 -15.14
N GLN A 672 -14.61 4.91 -15.55
CA GLN A 672 -13.71 6.02 -15.22
C GLN A 672 -13.51 6.91 -16.45
N ILE A 673 -13.93 8.18 -16.37
CA ILE A 673 -13.83 9.16 -17.47
C ILE A 673 -12.47 9.83 -17.48
N SER A 674 -12.06 10.35 -16.33
CA SER A 674 -10.78 11.00 -16.13
C SER A 674 -10.07 10.38 -14.95
N SER A 675 -8.76 10.27 -15.10
CA SER A 675 -7.85 9.81 -14.05
C SER A 675 -6.79 10.89 -13.84
N HIS A 676 -6.63 11.32 -12.61
CA HIS A 676 -5.53 12.20 -12.27
C HIS A 676 -4.19 11.48 -12.42
N TYR A 677 -3.21 12.25 -12.87
CA TYR A 677 -1.81 11.89 -13.01
C TYR A 677 -1.33 10.95 -11.87
N GLY A 678 -0.93 9.73 -12.23
CA GLY A 678 -0.04 8.89 -11.43
C GLY A 678 -0.68 7.92 -10.42
N SER A 679 -1.96 8.06 -10.04
CA SER A 679 -2.47 7.31 -8.88
C SER A 679 -3.00 5.90 -9.17
N ARG A 680 -2.10 5.02 -9.65
CA ARG A 680 -2.37 3.57 -9.86
C ARG A 680 -3.01 2.93 -8.63
N ARG A 681 -2.59 3.41 -7.45
CA ARG A 681 -3.06 3.02 -6.14
C ARG A 681 -4.53 3.36 -5.89
N GLN A 682 -4.95 4.59 -6.18
CA GLN A 682 -6.35 5.00 -5.96
C GLN A 682 -7.28 4.17 -6.82
N GLU A 683 -6.87 3.83 -8.03
CA GLU A 683 -7.66 3.02 -8.95
C GLU A 683 -7.83 1.57 -8.49
N ALA A 684 -6.77 0.90 -8.01
CA ALA A 684 -6.93 -0.43 -7.41
C ALA A 684 -7.80 -0.40 -6.15
N GLN A 685 -7.72 0.67 -5.37
CA GLN A 685 -8.59 0.84 -4.20
C GLN A 685 -10.05 1.08 -4.59
N ARG A 686 -10.31 1.95 -5.57
CA ARG A 686 -11.63 2.21 -6.18
C ARG A 686 -12.23 0.91 -6.68
N LEU A 687 -11.45 0.18 -7.48
CA LEU A 687 -11.83 -1.12 -8.00
C LEU A 687 -12.26 -2.02 -6.84
N GLY A 688 -11.36 -2.30 -5.90
CA GLY A 688 -11.62 -3.20 -4.78
C GLY A 688 -12.79 -2.80 -3.87
N ARG A 689 -13.13 -1.52 -3.74
CA ARG A 689 -14.32 -1.08 -2.96
C ARG A 689 -15.63 -1.44 -3.66
N ILE A 690 -15.60 -1.53 -4.98
CA ILE A 690 -16.76 -1.83 -5.83
C ILE A 690 -16.89 -3.34 -6.07
N LEU A 691 -15.80 -4.11 -5.97
CA LEU A 691 -15.76 -5.58 -6.16
C LEU A 691 -16.45 -6.42 -5.07
N ARG A 692 -17.41 -5.85 -4.32
CA ARG A 692 -18.16 -6.62 -3.32
C ARG A 692 -18.89 -7.76 -4.03
N ALA A 693 -18.66 -8.99 -3.57
CA ALA A 693 -19.35 -10.15 -4.09
C ALA A 693 -20.86 -9.98 -3.85
N LYS A 694 -21.65 -9.92 -4.94
CA LYS A 694 -23.10 -10.01 -4.82
C LYS A 694 -23.46 -11.33 -4.15
N ARG A 695 -24.49 -11.32 -3.29
CA ARG A 695 -25.05 -12.54 -2.67
C ARG A 695 -25.58 -13.58 -3.67
N ARG A 696 -25.61 -13.27 -4.96
CA ARG A 696 -25.95 -14.20 -6.03
C ARG A 696 -24.66 -14.90 -6.46
N ASN A 697 -24.45 -16.11 -5.97
CA ASN A 697 -23.46 -17.05 -6.50
C ASN A 697 -23.91 -17.56 -7.89
N ASP A 698 -24.22 -16.65 -8.82
CA ASP A 698 -24.53 -17.01 -10.19
C ASP A 698 -23.20 -17.28 -10.91
N GLU A 699 -22.99 -18.52 -11.32
CA GLU A 699 -21.83 -18.94 -12.11
C GLU A 699 -21.74 -18.08 -13.39
N GLY A 700 -20.74 -17.18 -13.45
CA GLY A 700 -20.51 -16.29 -14.59
C GLY A 700 -20.80 -14.80 -14.34
N PHE A 701 -21.14 -14.40 -13.11
CA PHE A 701 -21.25 -12.98 -12.79
C PHE A 701 -19.87 -12.29 -12.78
N ASN A 702 -19.65 -11.40 -13.76
CA ASN A 702 -18.43 -10.60 -13.89
C ASN A 702 -18.73 -9.13 -13.54
N ALA A 703 -17.85 -8.53 -12.74
CA ALA A 703 -17.79 -7.08 -12.58
C ALA A 703 -17.02 -6.47 -13.75
N PHE A 704 -17.46 -5.32 -14.25
CA PHE A 704 -16.83 -4.62 -15.38
C PHE A 704 -16.16 -3.34 -14.90
N PHE A 705 -14.92 -3.13 -15.33
CA PHE A 705 -14.21 -1.87 -15.12
C PHE A 705 -13.78 -1.29 -16.45
N TYR A 706 -14.34 -0.13 -16.80
CA TYR A 706 -14.02 0.60 -18.02
C TYR A 706 -13.18 1.83 -17.70
N SER A 707 -12.01 1.94 -18.32
CA SER A 707 -11.20 3.16 -18.31
C SER A 707 -11.28 3.82 -19.69
N LEU A 708 -11.89 5.01 -19.76
CA LEU A 708 -12.01 5.76 -21.00
C LEU A 708 -10.76 6.61 -21.23
N VAL A 709 -10.04 6.38 -22.32
CA VAL A 709 -8.76 7.04 -22.61
C VAL A 709 -8.82 7.73 -23.96
N SER A 710 -8.47 9.02 -23.99
CA SER A 710 -8.38 9.80 -25.23
C SER A 710 -7.05 9.51 -25.95
N LYS A 711 -7.11 9.04 -27.20
CA LYS A 711 -5.93 8.72 -28.00
C LYS A 711 -5.06 9.94 -28.26
N ASP A 712 -3.75 9.71 -28.40
CA ASP A 712 -2.72 10.73 -28.69
C ASP A 712 -2.63 11.86 -27.64
N THR A 713 -3.09 11.59 -26.42
CA THR A 713 -3.00 12.51 -25.28
C THR A 713 -2.08 11.95 -24.20
N ASN A 714 -1.78 12.79 -23.19
CA ASN A 714 -0.99 12.37 -22.03
C ASN A 714 -1.66 11.21 -21.26
N GLU A 715 -2.97 10.99 -21.39
CA GLU A 715 -3.70 9.90 -20.74
C GLU A 715 -3.17 8.52 -21.14
N MET A 716 -2.72 8.34 -22.40
CA MET A 716 -2.18 7.05 -22.88
C MET A 716 -0.91 6.63 -22.14
N TYR A 717 -0.05 7.60 -21.80
CA TYR A 717 1.18 7.34 -21.04
C TYR A 717 0.88 6.82 -19.63
N TYR A 718 -0.09 7.45 -18.94
CA TYR A 718 -0.52 6.99 -17.62
C TYR A 718 -1.27 5.67 -17.68
N SER A 719 -2.05 5.47 -18.74
CA SER A 719 -2.79 4.23 -18.95
C SER A 719 -1.87 3.03 -19.15
N SER A 720 -0.77 3.18 -19.89
CA SER A 720 0.23 2.11 -20.05
C SER A 720 0.84 1.68 -18.71
N LYS A 721 1.15 2.66 -17.84
CA LYS A 721 1.67 2.39 -16.48
C LYS A 721 0.63 1.72 -15.57
N ARG A 722 -0.64 2.08 -15.74
CA ARG A 722 -1.77 1.47 -15.02
C ARG A 722 -2.02 0.03 -15.49
N GLN A 723 -1.98 -0.20 -16.79
CA GLN A 723 -2.12 -1.52 -17.39
C GLN A 723 -1.08 -2.47 -16.82
N ALA A 724 0.20 -2.07 -16.80
CA ALA A 724 1.26 -2.87 -16.20
C ALA A 724 0.92 -3.26 -14.75
N PHE A 725 0.53 -2.28 -13.93
CA PHE A 725 0.18 -2.53 -12.53
C PHE A 725 -1.03 -3.47 -12.35
N LEU A 726 -2.11 -3.30 -13.12
CA LEU A 726 -3.27 -4.19 -13.01
C LEU A 726 -2.94 -5.62 -13.47
N VAL A 727 -2.08 -5.76 -14.48
CA VAL A 727 -1.59 -7.06 -14.96
C VAL A 727 -0.70 -7.71 -13.91
N ASP A 728 0.18 -6.95 -13.24
CA ASP A 728 1.03 -7.47 -12.16
C ASP A 728 0.21 -8.01 -10.97
N GLN A 729 -0.95 -7.40 -10.70
CA GLN A 729 -1.91 -7.86 -9.69
C GLN A 729 -2.77 -9.06 -10.17
N GLY A 730 -2.64 -9.47 -11.43
CA GLY A 730 -3.36 -10.62 -12.00
C GLY A 730 -4.76 -10.30 -12.54
N TYR A 731 -5.11 -9.03 -12.78
CA TYR A 731 -6.41 -8.68 -13.38
C TYR A 731 -6.43 -8.98 -14.88
N ALA A 732 -7.55 -9.53 -15.36
CA ALA A 732 -7.79 -9.70 -16.79
C ALA A 732 -8.00 -8.34 -17.46
N PHE A 733 -7.06 -7.95 -18.33
CA PHE A 733 -7.06 -6.65 -19.00
C PHE A 733 -7.28 -6.79 -20.51
N LYS A 734 -8.20 -5.99 -21.06
CA LYS A 734 -8.51 -5.95 -22.49
C LYS A 734 -8.52 -4.52 -23.02
N VAL A 735 -7.94 -4.30 -24.19
CA VAL A 735 -8.04 -3.01 -24.89
C VAL A 735 -9.16 -3.10 -25.94
N ILE A 736 -10.07 -2.11 -25.93
CA ILE A 736 -11.18 -1.96 -26.85
C ILE A 736 -10.96 -0.67 -27.66
N THR A 737 -10.77 -0.82 -28.97
CA THR A 737 -10.53 0.32 -29.87
C THR A 737 -11.80 0.88 -30.48
N HIS A 738 -12.82 0.03 -30.69
CA HIS A 738 -14.11 0.40 -31.24
C HIS A 738 -15.22 -0.34 -30.49
N LEU A 739 -16.25 0.39 -30.09
CA LEU A 739 -17.46 -0.15 -29.47
C LEU A 739 -18.43 -0.57 -30.58
N ASN A 740 -18.65 -1.88 -30.72
CA ASN A 740 -19.57 -2.40 -31.72
C ASN A 740 -21.01 -1.94 -31.42
N GLY A 741 -21.64 -1.28 -32.39
CA GLY A 741 -23.04 -0.83 -32.26
C GLY A 741 -23.24 0.60 -31.77
N ILE A 742 -22.15 1.36 -31.52
CA ILE A 742 -22.25 2.78 -31.14
C ILE A 742 -23.00 3.61 -32.19
N ASP A 743 -22.79 3.33 -33.48
CA ASP A 743 -23.44 4.05 -34.59
C ASP A 743 -24.93 3.72 -34.74
N ARG A 744 -25.41 2.65 -34.10
CA ARG A 744 -26.82 2.20 -34.16
C ARG A 744 -27.66 2.74 -32.99
N MET A 745 -27.04 3.43 -32.04
CA MET A 745 -27.71 3.94 -30.85
C MET A 745 -28.53 5.20 -31.19
N PRO A 746 -29.85 5.21 -30.91
CA PRO A 746 -30.64 6.44 -31.04
C PRO A 746 -30.22 7.45 -29.96
N ASN A 747 -30.25 8.75 -30.30
CA ASN A 747 -29.94 9.87 -29.39
C ASN A 747 -28.49 9.95 -28.87
N LEU A 748 -27.52 9.56 -29.71
CA LEU A 748 -26.10 9.79 -29.41
C LEU A 748 -25.78 11.29 -29.42
N ALA A 749 -25.29 11.82 -28.29
CA ALA A 749 -24.95 13.24 -28.19
C ALA A 749 -23.71 13.60 -29.04
N PHE A 750 -23.60 14.87 -29.46
CA PHE A 750 -22.44 15.42 -30.18
C PHE A 750 -22.16 14.77 -31.54
N ASN A 751 -23.20 14.29 -32.23
CA ASN A 751 -23.05 13.75 -33.59
C ASN A 751 -22.83 14.87 -34.62
N THR A 752 -23.45 16.04 -34.41
CA THR A 752 -23.31 17.19 -35.30
C THR A 752 -22.02 17.97 -34.99
N GLN A 753 -21.43 18.59 -36.01
CA GLN A 753 -20.25 19.44 -35.82
C GLN A 753 -20.57 20.70 -35.00
N ASN A 754 -21.79 21.25 -35.13
CA ASN A 754 -22.21 22.43 -34.39
C ASN A 754 -22.24 22.19 -32.89
N GLU A 755 -22.81 21.08 -32.43
CA GLU A 755 -22.80 20.71 -31.00
C GLU A 755 -21.37 20.55 -30.47
N ARG A 756 -20.47 19.95 -31.26
CA ARG A 756 -19.05 19.80 -30.89
C ARG A 756 -18.36 21.16 -30.77
N MET A 757 -18.65 22.09 -31.67
CA MET A 757 -18.09 23.44 -31.62
C MET A 757 -18.65 24.25 -30.44
N THR A 758 -19.95 24.13 -30.13
CA THR A 758 -20.54 24.75 -28.93
C THR A 758 -19.88 24.23 -27.67
N LEU A 759 -19.69 22.90 -27.55
CA LEU A 759 -18.98 22.31 -26.42
C LEU A 759 -17.53 22.83 -26.33
N LEU A 760 -16.85 22.95 -27.47
CA LEU A 760 -15.48 23.46 -27.51
C LEU A 760 -15.42 24.92 -27.05
N GLN A 761 -16.36 25.76 -27.48
CA GLN A 761 -16.45 27.16 -27.03
C GLN A 761 -16.68 27.25 -25.52
N ASP A 762 -17.62 26.47 -24.99
CA ASP A 762 -17.87 26.36 -23.55
C ASP A 762 -16.58 25.99 -22.79
N VAL A 763 -15.83 25.00 -23.28
CA VAL A 763 -14.58 24.55 -22.66
C VAL A 763 -13.48 25.59 -22.76
N LEU A 764 -13.41 26.37 -23.85
CA LEU A 764 -12.39 27.40 -24.04
C LEU A 764 -12.61 28.63 -23.15
N ILE A 765 -13.88 28.98 -22.88
CA ILE A 765 -14.28 30.07 -21.98
C ILE A 765 -13.91 29.77 -20.53
N GLN A 766 -13.89 28.50 -20.14
CA GLN A 766 -13.53 28.10 -18.79
C GLN A 766 -12.10 28.49 -18.43
N SER A 767 -11.94 28.93 -17.17
CA SER A 767 -10.65 29.30 -16.61
C SER A 767 -9.71 28.10 -16.48
N ASP A 768 -8.39 28.35 -16.54
CA ASP A 768 -7.36 27.33 -16.32
C ASP A 768 -7.44 26.65 -14.93
N THR A 769 -8.14 27.27 -13.97
CA THR A 769 -8.41 26.74 -12.62
C THR A 769 -9.50 25.66 -12.61
N THR A 770 -10.44 25.68 -13.56
CA THR A 770 -11.52 24.68 -13.69
C THR A 770 -10.99 23.30 -14.14
N GLY A 771 -9.77 23.26 -14.70
CA GLY A 771 -9.06 22.01 -15.00
C GLY A 771 -8.35 21.39 -13.79
N GLY A 772 -8.39 22.03 -12.61
CA GLY A 772 -7.81 21.52 -11.38
C GLY A 772 -8.63 20.39 -10.74
N VAL A 773 -7.99 19.62 -9.86
CA VAL A 773 -8.67 18.60 -9.04
C VAL A 773 -9.33 19.28 -7.84
N GLU A 774 -10.45 18.72 -7.39
CA GLU A 774 -11.16 19.12 -6.18
C GLU A 774 -10.28 19.00 -4.92
N ASP A 775 -10.15 20.09 -4.17
CA ASP A 775 -9.52 20.12 -2.84
C ASP A 775 -10.59 19.83 -1.78
N ILE A 776 -10.59 18.60 -1.25
CA ILE A 776 -11.54 18.15 -0.22
C ILE A 776 -11.06 18.66 1.16
N GLN A 777 -11.88 19.49 1.83
CA GLN A 777 -11.52 20.15 3.10
C GLN A 777 -11.20 19.19 4.26
N ASP A 778 -11.65 17.94 4.22
CA ASP A 778 -11.44 16.92 5.27
C ASP A 778 -10.41 15.84 4.90
N ASP A 779 -9.77 15.93 3.73
CA ASP A 779 -8.76 14.95 3.31
C ASP A 779 -7.39 15.28 3.92
N LEU A 780 -6.68 14.27 4.43
CA LEU A 780 -5.42 14.38 5.19
C LEU A 780 -4.30 15.13 4.43
N PHE A 781 -4.49 15.34 3.12
CA PHE A 781 -3.52 15.97 2.21
C PHE A 781 -3.87 17.40 1.79
N SER A 782 -5.08 17.90 2.06
CA SER A 782 -5.47 19.28 1.66
C SER A 782 -4.71 20.35 2.46
N ASP A 783 -4.30 20.02 3.68
CA ASP A 783 -3.64 20.94 4.62
C ASP A 783 -2.21 21.35 4.19
N LYS A 784 -1.56 20.60 3.30
CA LYS A 784 -0.19 20.93 2.83
C LYS A 784 -0.14 22.17 1.93
N ASN A 785 -1.24 22.55 1.28
CA ASN A 785 -1.29 23.76 0.46
C ASN A 785 -1.65 25.02 1.25
N GLN A 786 -2.23 24.91 2.45
CA GLN A 786 -2.52 26.08 3.29
C GLN A 786 -1.25 26.72 3.87
N ALA A 787 -0.18 25.96 4.09
CA ALA A 787 1.08 26.49 4.63
C ALA A 787 1.82 27.45 3.66
N ARG A 788 1.41 27.52 2.39
CA ARG A 788 1.97 28.43 1.38
C ARG A 788 1.08 29.61 1.01
N GLN A 789 -0.20 29.61 1.41
CA GLN A 789 -1.08 30.76 1.29
C GLN A 789 -1.30 31.40 2.65
N LYS A 790 -0.33 32.26 3.04
CA LYS A 790 -0.57 33.23 4.11
C LYS A 790 -1.77 34.09 3.70
N LYS A 791 -2.90 33.91 4.40
CA LYS A 791 -4.10 34.76 4.42
C LYS A 791 -3.71 36.23 4.20
N LYS A 792 -4.02 36.78 3.02
CA LYS A 792 -4.28 38.22 2.90
C LYS A 792 -5.65 38.44 3.55
N GLY A 793 -5.62 38.93 4.78
CA GLY A 793 -6.84 39.30 5.50
C GLY A 793 -7.67 40.29 4.69
N SER A 794 -8.98 40.10 4.74
CA SER A 794 -10.01 41.05 4.33
C SER A 794 -9.79 42.40 5.03
N GLY A 795 -9.09 43.30 4.35
CA GLY A 795 -9.00 44.71 4.70
C GLY A 795 -9.64 45.51 3.57
N VAL A 796 -10.82 46.07 3.83
CA VAL A 796 -11.47 47.05 2.95
C VAL A 796 -10.51 48.21 2.75
N ARG A 797 -9.97 48.35 1.53
CA ARG A 797 -9.11 49.48 1.16
C ARG A 797 -9.96 50.45 0.32
N ARG A 798 -10.34 51.59 0.91
CA ARG A 798 -10.98 52.69 0.18
C ARG A 798 -9.98 53.24 -0.83
N GLN A 799 -10.29 53.15 -2.11
CA GLN A 799 -9.55 53.79 -3.19
C GLN A 799 -10.39 54.97 -3.68
N ALA A 800 -9.84 56.18 -3.67
CA ALA A 800 -10.52 57.36 -4.17
C ALA A 800 -10.56 57.28 -5.71
N GLY A 801 -11.75 57.11 -6.28
CA GLY A 801 -11.98 57.22 -7.71
C GLY A 801 -12.33 58.66 -8.08
N THR A 802 -11.69 59.19 -9.12
CA THR A 802 -12.12 60.42 -9.78
C THR A 802 -13.40 60.17 -10.57
N LEU A 803 -14.30 61.16 -10.57
CA LEU A 803 -15.66 61.13 -11.13
C LEU A 803 -15.75 60.72 -12.62
N SER A 804 -14.65 60.77 -13.36
CA SER A 804 -14.59 60.37 -14.77
C SER A 804 -14.65 58.85 -14.98
N SER A 805 -14.24 58.02 -14.01
CA SER A 805 -14.25 56.56 -14.19
C SER A 805 -15.63 55.91 -14.00
N LEU A 806 -16.62 56.64 -13.48
CA LEU A 806 -17.99 56.16 -13.27
C LEU A 806 -18.90 56.43 -14.49
N ALA A 807 -18.45 57.25 -15.44
CA ALA A 807 -19.26 57.71 -16.57
C ALA A 807 -19.03 56.94 -17.89
N GLY A 808 -18.31 55.82 -17.86
CA GLY A 808 -18.31 54.83 -18.95
C GLY A 808 -17.76 55.31 -20.30
N GLY A 809 -16.75 56.18 -20.31
CA GLY A 809 -16.23 56.80 -21.53
C GLY A 809 -14.72 56.78 -21.68
N GLU A 810 -14.06 55.62 -21.60
CA GLU A 810 -12.72 55.45 -22.20
C GLU A 810 -12.62 54.10 -22.92
N ASP A 811 -12.26 54.22 -24.20
CA ASP A 811 -12.09 53.17 -25.20
C ASP A 811 -10.84 52.32 -24.91
N MET A 812 -10.86 51.05 -25.28
CA MET A 812 -9.82 50.06 -24.94
C MET A 812 -8.45 50.41 -25.54
N ALA A 813 -7.49 50.81 -24.69
CA ALA A 813 -6.06 50.83 -25.01
C ALA A 813 -5.29 49.82 -24.15
N TYR A 814 -4.56 48.93 -24.82
CA TYR A 814 -3.74 47.86 -24.27
C TYR A 814 -2.54 48.45 -23.49
N MET A 815 -2.48 48.24 -22.17
CA MET A 815 -1.29 48.58 -21.36
C MET A 815 -0.53 47.31 -20.96
N GLU A 816 0.65 47.13 -21.54
CA GLU A 816 1.63 46.13 -21.09
C GLU A 816 2.28 46.56 -19.78
N TYR A 817 2.20 45.72 -18.75
CA TYR A 817 2.97 45.89 -17.52
C TYR A 817 4.42 45.40 -17.71
N SER A 818 5.35 46.35 -17.78
CA SER A 818 6.78 46.09 -17.59
C SER A 818 7.05 45.67 -16.15
N LYS A 819 7.33 44.38 -15.92
CA LYS A 819 7.93 43.90 -14.68
C LYS A 819 9.44 44.13 -14.75
N ASN A 820 9.97 45.10 -14.01
CA ASN A 820 11.33 45.02 -13.49
C ASN A 820 11.59 45.96 -12.30
N ASN A 821 12.51 45.50 -11.42
CA ASN A 821 13.19 46.21 -10.32
C ASN A 821 12.77 45.92 -8.87
N ALA A 822 12.59 44.65 -8.49
CA ALA A 822 12.61 44.28 -7.05
C ALA A 822 13.44 43.03 -6.67
N ASN A 823 14.04 42.30 -7.60
CA ASN A 823 14.69 41.01 -7.30
C ASN A 823 16.21 40.94 -7.56
N LYS A 824 16.93 42.07 -7.51
CA LYS A 824 18.39 42.08 -7.74
C LYS A 824 19.24 41.61 -6.54
N ALA A 825 18.64 41.44 -5.36
CA ALA A 825 19.38 41.17 -4.11
C ALA A 825 19.47 39.68 -3.70
N LEU A 826 18.94 38.72 -4.48
CA LEU A 826 18.88 37.30 -4.09
C LEU A 826 19.45 36.31 -5.13
N ALA A 827 20.22 36.78 -6.11
CA ALA A 827 20.80 35.90 -7.12
C ALA A 827 22.10 35.23 -6.62
N LYS A 828 22.06 33.91 -6.41
CA LYS A 828 23.26 33.06 -6.21
C LYS A 828 24.20 33.15 -7.43
N PRO A 829 25.52 32.94 -7.27
CA PRO A 829 26.47 33.04 -8.37
C PRO A 829 26.19 31.98 -9.45
N ARG A 830 25.96 32.42 -10.71
CA ARG A 830 25.78 31.55 -11.88
C ARG A 830 27.13 31.08 -12.43
N ASN A 831 27.19 29.80 -12.84
CA ASN A 831 28.35 29.15 -13.47
C ASN A 831 28.88 29.91 -14.69
N ALA A 832 30.21 29.92 -14.86
CA ALA A 832 30.93 30.67 -15.90
C ALA A 832 30.53 30.29 -17.34
N PHE A 833 30.11 29.05 -17.55
CA PHE A 833 29.63 28.54 -18.84
C PHE A 833 28.42 29.33 -19.36
N PHE A 834 27.40 29.55 -18.52
CA PHE A 834 26.19 30.28 -18.92
C PHE A 834 26.45 31.76 -19.21
N LYS A 835 27.41 32.39 -18.53
CA LYS A 835 27.84 33.76 -18.87
C LYS A 835 28.48 33.84 -20.26
N LYS A 836 29.21 32.80 -20.67
CA LYS A 836 29.86 32.72 -21.99
C LYS A 836 28.81 32.54 -23.10
N GLU A 837 27.78 31.75 -22.84
CA GLU A 837 26.68 31.49 -23.78
C GLU A 837 25.79 32.72 -23.99
N ASP A 838 25.46 33.45 -22.91
CA ASP A 838 24.66 34.68 -22.97
C ASP A 838 25.40 35.79 -23.75
N ARG A 839 26.73 35.91 -23.56
CA ARG A 839 27.58 36.85 -24.31
C ARG A 839 27.66 36.49 -25.81
N PHE A 840 27.58 35.21 -26.15
CA PHE A 840 27.50 34.75 -27.54
C PHE A 840 26.15 35.07 -28.18
N LYS A 841 25.05 34.92 -27.43
CA LYS A 841 23.71 35.30 -27.87
C LYS A 841 23.59 36.80 -28.11
N GLU A 842 24.16 37.64 -27.24
CA GLU A 842 24.21 39.09 -27.44
C GLU A 842 25.04 39.49 -28.67
N ARG A 843 26.18 38.84 -28.93
CA ARG A 843 26.96 39.09 -30.16
C ARG A 843 26.17 38.74 -31.41
N ARG A 844 25.46 37.61 -31.43
CA ARG A 844 24.59 37.23 -32.56
C ARG A 844 23.45 38.22 -32.77
N LYS A 845 22.86 38.73 -31.68
CA LYS A 845 21.77 39.70 -31.76
C LYS A 845 22.24 41.06 -32.31
N LYS A 846 23.44 41.50 -31.90
CA LYS A 846 24.08 42.71 -32.47
C LYS A 846 24.48 42.54 -33.93
N GLN A 847 24.98 41.37 -34.32
CA GLN A 847 25.28 41.07 -35.72
C GLN A 847 24.01 41.03 -36.59
N GLN A 848 22.90 40.53 -36.07
CA GLN A 848 21.61 40.58 -36.78
C GLN A 848 21.05 42.00 -36.90
N GLN A 849 21.26 42.85 -35.90
CA GLN A 849 20.80 44.24 -35.97
C GLN A 849 21.64 45.09 -36.93
N GLY A 850 22.95 44.87 -37.02
CA GLY A 850 23.82 45.54 -38.00
C GLY A 850 23.73 45.01 -39.43
N LEU A 851 22.87 44.03 -39.70
CA LEU A 851 22.52 43.54 -41.05
C LEU A 851 21.18 44.11 -41.53
N LEU A 852 20.47 44.84 -40.67
CA LEU A 852 19.17 45.49 -40.93
C LEU A 852 19.27 47.03 -40.94
N GLU A 853 20.46 47.57 -40.68
CA GLU A 853 20.90 48.94 -41.03
C GLU A 853 21.85 48.85 -42.22
#